data_AF-A0ABD3J9R6-F1
#
_entry.id   AF-A0ABD3J9R6-F1
#
_cell.length_a   1.000
_cell.length_b   1.000
_cell.length_c   1.000
_cell.angle_alpha   90.00
_cell.angle_beta   90.00
_cell.angle_gamma   90.00
#
_symmetry.space_group_name_H-M   'P 1'
#
loop_
_entity.id
_entity.type
_entity.pdbx_description
1 polymer ?
#
loop_
_entity_poly.entity_id
_entity_poly.type
_entity_poly.pdbx_seq_one_letter_code
_entity_poly.pdbx_strand_id
1 'polypeptide(L)'
;MVPDGWTTCPYSLIEEITNGFSEENYIGSFQFGKVYRGDYEGKKVTVKISEDKSLNYPVRPGAVACSFREESYMHKWLTESGLHDRHPNIVKCLCHTYLEGYSARVYDLNPLDTLHNLVTKVSFAWHQRIRAALGLANFLEFLHSFDLPLLVRNLDAAHVMIDQDYNAVLYDFSMLSGGYFTDRSLLIDEDSKGCHGYMDPNFDNHGKWSHKTDVFAYGVVLLGLICKRVCTEEDRLSPAPAPCVYEWAENEYKQSKRAKGSRSSLVDESLKENLLFKFEDGLKITKLAMQCIKRNPNRRPSMKQVISCLLKLHIVQLDKEAVGFDELFMEVALPNPLKDKFQDFKKWIIKDLYSHLSSWYHFGGIRRTVPFLSSGFYSQKQWPLGWRSSFFSQPFHIETTPCPSIANKSRILIEAAKRHGKMQAFSYEDLSQFTDEFSVENFIGNFQFGKMYRGKIESRAVTVKILEESEIFFYTPGVGELTDELTLLRHPEFILHPTMVKLVGYCCEDRVVYDLDSLDTAQNLLKEDSFTWMRRIKVALGFGCLLEFLHSTDGRDLPYAVRNIHPSHIMVDKEYNPIWYEFGMFTGGILPLSQYKKLYNFVRGYGYNEFHPEGGRTESDVLAFGVVLLNFITKRPYKHLEGPFRDDWVKMYEEKIAGSDDKTKCSSVHASLEADPGFYSEDGPKITRLTMQCVEYSPRDRPSMRQVVNQMLKLRIVRKHAKALGFN
;
A
#
# COMPACT_ATOMS: atom_id res chain seq x y z
N MET A 1 17.18 -6.77 4.48
CA MET A 1 18.40 -7.37 5.05
C MET A 1 17.95 -8.11 6.27
N VAL A 2 18.58 -9.24 6.54
CA VAL A 2 18.16 -10.15 7.59
C VAL A 2 18.59 -9.61 8.96
N PRO A 3 17.82 -9.77 10.04
CA PRO A 3 18.35 -9.64 11.41
C PRO A 3 19.73 -10.27 11.61
N ASP A 4 20.58 -9.62 12.41
CA ASP A 4 21.83 -10.23 12.88
C ASP A 4 21.51 -11.52 13.65
N GLY A 5 22.15 -12.63 13.27
CA GLY A 5 21.93 -13.96 13.86
C GLY A 5 21.02 -14.90 13.07
N TRP A 6 20.44 -14.46 11.96
CA TRP A 6 19.71 -15.33 11.03
C TRP A 6 20.59 -15.76 9.86
N THR A 7 20.63 -17.06 9.59
CA THR A 7 21.42 -17.61 8.50
C THR A 7 20.59 -17.61 7.21
N THR A 8 21.09 -16.97 6.15
CA THR A 8 20.55 -17.21 4.80
C THR A 8 20.95 -18.62 4.37
N CYS A 9 19.99 -19.42 3.93
CA CYS A 9 20.26 -20.75 3.39
C CYS A 9 20.06 -20.78 1.87
N PRO A 10 20.78 -21.63 1.13
CA PRO A 10 20.50 -21.86 -0.29
C PRO A 10 19.25 -22.73 -0.46
N TYR A 11 18.58 -22.63 -1.61
CA TYR A 11 17.43 -23.48 -1.94
C TYR A 11 17.77 -24.98 -1.84
N SER A 12 18.99 -25.37 -2.25
CA SER A 12 19.45 -26.76 -2.15
C SER A 12 19.45 -27.30 -0.72
N LEU A 13 19.70 -26.44 0.28
CA LEU A 13 19.62 -26.84 1.67
C LEU A 13 18.16 -27.03 2.12
N ILE A 14 17.23 -26.22 1.60
CA ILE A 14 15.79 -26.42 1.86
C ILE A 14 15.31 -27.74 1.25
N GLU A 15 15.75 -28.04 0.04
CA GLU A 15 15.48 -29.32 -0.63
C GLU A 15 16.05 -30.50 0.18
N GLU A 16 17.28 -30.38 0.69
CA GLU A 16 17.90 -31.38 1.58
C GLU A 16 17.11 -31.56 2.89
N ILE A 17 16.81 -30.47 3.59
CA ILE A 17 16.08 -30.48 4.87
C ILE A 17 14.73 -31.17 4.71
N THR A 18 14.05 -30.94 3.59
CA THR A 18 12.73 -31.51 3.28
C THR A 18 12.80 -32.90 2.63
N ASN A 19 14.00 -33.45 2.42
CA ASN A 19 14.24 -34.69 1.68
C ASN A 19 13.59 -34.66 0.29
N GLY A 20 13.94 -33.66 -0.52
CA GLY A 20 13.41 -33.46 -1.87
C GLY A 20 11.92 -33.10 -1.90
N PHE A 21 11.44 -32.37 -0.89
CA PHE A 21 10.00 -32.06 -0.72
C PHE A 21 9.11 -33.32 -0.70
N SER A 22 9.57 -34.39 -0.04
CA SER A 22 8.87 -35.67 0.05
C SER A 22 7.41 -35.49 0.52
N GLU A 23 6.49 -36.21 -0.11
CA GLU A 23 5.07 -36.28 0.29
C GLU A 23 4.90 -36.81 1.73
N GLU A 24 5.83 -37.63 2.23
CA GLU A 24 5.81 -38.09 3.63
C GLU A 24 6.06 -36.95 4.63
N ASN A 25 6.78 -35.92 4.19
CA ASN A 25 7.08 -34.73 4.98
C ASN A 25 6.02 -33.65 4.79
N TYR A 26 5.13 -33.75 3.80
CA TYR A 26 4.13 -32.73 3.53
C TYR A 26 3.11 -32.61 4.69
N ILE A 27 2.86 -31.37 5.12
CA ILE A 27 1.87 -31.05 6.17
C ILE A 27 0.60 -30.48 5.54
N GLY A 28 0.74 -29.52 4.62
CA GLY A 28 -0.40 -28.83 4.03
C GLY A 28 -0.03 -27.65 3.14
N SER A 29 -1.05 -27.11 2.46
CA SER A 29 -0.98 -25.92 1.63
C SER A 29 -1.80 -24.79 2.25
N PHE A 30 -1.30 -23.56 2.13
CA PHE A 30 -1.85 -22.34 2.72
C PHE A 30 -1.86 -21.22 1.68
N GLN A 31 -2.45 -20.08 2.03
CA GLN A 31 -2.62 -18.93 1.13
C GLN A 31 -1.29 -18.46 0.50
N PHE A 32 -0.16 -18.62 1.21
CA PHE A 32 1.15 -18.14 0.77
C PHE A 32 2.20 -19.24 0.61
N GLY A 33 1.83 -20.52 0.47
CA GLY A 33 2.79 -21.58 0.22
C GLY A 33 2.41 -22.96 0.77
N LYS A 34 3.36 -23.89 0.72
CA LYS A 34 3.28 -25.23 1.27
C LYS A 34 4.14 -25.35 2.53
N VAL A 35 3.81 -26.29 3.39
CA VAL A 35 4.58 -26.56 4.61
C VAL A 35 4.94 -28.03 4.69
N TYR A 36 6.18 -28.29 5.10
CA TYR A 36 6.79 -29.60 5.22
C TYR A 36 7.44 -29.77 6.59
N ARG A 37 7.54 -31.01 7.06
CA ARG A 37 8.48 -31.42 8.11
C ARG A 37 9.87 -31.50 7.48
N GLY A 38 10.90 -31.33 8.30
CA GLY A 38 12.27 -31.47 7.84
C GLY A 38 13.23 -31.85 8.94
N ASP A 39 14.46 -32.11 8.53
CA ASP A 39 15.60 -32.35 9.42
C ASP A 39 16.72 -31.36 9.08
N TYR A 40 17.05 -30.49 10.02
CA TYR A 40 18.11 -29.51 9.87
C TYR A 40 19.18 -29.77 10.92
N GLU A 41 20.32 -30.30 10.50
CA GLU A 41 21.46 -30.65 11.38
C GLU A 41 21.07 -31.62 12.52
N GLY A 42 20.21 -32.62 12.23
CA GLY A 42 19.73 -33.60 13.21
C GLY A 42 18.54 -33.11 14.05
N LYS A 43 18.11 -31.87 13.83
CA LYS A 43 16.97 -31.26 14.53
C LYS A 43 15.71 -31.31 13.67
N LYS A 44 14.60 -31.75 14.26
CA LYS A 44 13.29 -31.73 13.59
C LYS A 44 12.77 -30.29 13.48
N VAL A 45 12.40 -29.90 12.27
CA VAL A 45 12.02 -28.53 11.90
C VAL A 45 10.76 -28.51 11.04
N THR A 46 10.15 -27.34 10.93
CA THR A 46 9.05 -27.06 10.00
C THR A 46 9.55 -26.13 8.90
N VAL A 47 9.30 -26.49 7.64
CA VAL A 47 9.71 -25.70 6.47
C VAL A 47 8.48 -25.15 5.77
N LYS A 48 8.33 -23.82 5.74
CA LYS A 48 7.33 -23.12 4.91
C LYS A 48 8.00 -22.66 3.63
N ILE A 49 7.47 -23.07 2.48
CA ILE A 49 8.00 -22.71 1.17
C ILE A 49 6.90 -22.18 0.27
N SER A 50 7.22 -21.16 -0.52
CA SER A 50 6.35 -20.59 -1.54
C SER A 50 7.09 -20.50 -2.85
N GLU A 51 6.45 -20.99 -3.92
CA GLU A 51 6.92 -20.84 -5.28
C GLU A 51 5.96 -19.89 -5.99
N ASP A 52 6.45 -18.74 -6.46
CA ASP A 52 5.63 -17.70 -7.12
C ASP A 52 4.85 -18.22 -8.35
N LYS A 53 5.22 -19.41 -8.86
CA LYS A 53 4.67 -20.03 -10.07
C LYS A 53 3.58 -21.08 -9.81
N SER A 54 3.34 -21.52 -8.57
CA SER A 54 2.55 -22.73 -8.27
C SER A 54 1.35 -22.54 -7.33
N LEU A 55 0.90 -21.30 -7.09
CA LEU A 55 -0.22 -21.06 -6.16
C LEU A 55 -1.56 -21.36 -6.85
N ASN A 56 -2.38 -22.21 -6.23
CA ASN A 56 -3.75 -22.52 -6.66
C ASN A 56 -4.75 -21.35 -6.49
N TYR A 57 -4.28 -20.20 -5.99
CA TYR A 57 -5.07 -19.00 -5.73
C TYR A 57 -4.47 -17.80 -6.47
N PRO A 58 -5.28 -16.85 -6.95
CA PRO A 58 -4.79 -15.65 -7.61
C PRO A 58 -4.04 -14.76 -6.60
N VAL A 59 -2.71 -14.84 -6.57
CA VAL A 59 -1.86 -14.01 -5.71
C VAL A 59 -1.19 -12.92 -6.54
N ARG A 60 -1.18 -11.67 -6.04
CA ARG A 60 -0.57 -10.54 -6.75
C ARG A 60 0.94 -10.77 -6.92
N PRO A 61 1.54 -10.39 -8.06
CA PRO A 61 3.00 -10.41 -8.21
C PRO A 61 3.68 -9.67 -7.06
N GLY A 62 4.58 -10.34 -6.35
CA GLY A 62 5.30 -9.78 -5.20
C GLY A 62 4.55 -9.83 -3.86
N ALA A 63 3.29 -10.27 -3.78
CA ALA A 63 2.57 -10.39 -2.49
C ALA A 63 3.16 -11.49 -1.60
N VAL A 64 3.63 -12.59 -2.19
CA VAL A 64 4.40 -13.63 -1.47
C VAL A 64 5.68 -13.03 -0.90
N ALA A 65 6.45 -12.30 -1.71
CA ALA A 65 7.66 -11.63 -1.28
C ALA A 65 7.40 -10.57 -0.18
N CYS A 66 6.30 -9.81 -0.25
CA CYS A 66 5.88 -8.89 0.82
C CYS A 66 5.54 -9.62 2.11
N SER A 67 4.74 -10.69 2.03
CA SER A 67 4.35 -11.53 3.18
C SER A 67 5.58 -12.11 3.89
N PHE A 68 6.51 -12.70 3.13
CA PHE A 68 7.78 -13.18 3.67
C PHE A 68 8.72 -12.05 4.12
N ARG A 69 8.61 -10.83 3.62
CA ARG A 69 9.40 -9.71 4.15
C ARG A 69 8.88 -9.25 5.51
N GLU A 70 7.58 -9.05 5.62
CA GLU A 70 6.93 -8.56 6.84
C GLU A 70 7.06 -9.54 8.01
N GLU A 71 6.86 -10.83 7.73
CA GLU A 71 7.07 -11.87 8.75
C GLU A 71 8.54 -11.93 9.19
N SER A 72 9.50 -11.53 8.34
CA SER A 72 10.92 -11.43 8.75
C SER A 72 11.16 -10.24 9.68
N TYR A 73 10.45 -9.13 9.49
CA TYR A 73 10.49 -8.02 10.44
C TYR A 73 9.89 -8.43 11.79
N MET A 74 8.78 -9.18 11.77
CA MET A 74 8.17 -9.68 13.02
C MET A 74 9.13 -10.54 13.81
N HIS A 75 9.75 -11.51 13.16
CA HIS A 75 10.71 -12.39 13.82
C HIS A 75 11.97 -11.66 14.29
N LYS A 76 12.46 -10.68 13.53
CA LYS A 76 13.55 -9.82 13.99
C LYS A 76 13.18 -9.14 15.29
N TRP A 77 12.02 -8.50 15.32
CA TRP A 77 11.54 -7.79 16.48
C TRP A 77 11.37 -8.72 17.69
N LEU A 78 10.78 -9.89 17.49
CA LEU A 78 10.62 -10.91 18.53
C LEU A 78 11.98 -11.41 19.06
N THR A 79 13.01 -11.45 18.21
CA THR A 79 14.38 -11.80 18.61
C THR A 79 15.01 -10.69 19.44
N GLU A 80 15.00 -9.44 18.96
CA GLU A 80 15.65 -8.30 19.61
C GLU A 80 14.98 -7.87 20.93
N SER A 81 13.67 -8.07 21.02
CA SER A 81 12.90 -7.91 22.24
C SER A 81 13.15 -9.03 23.26
N GLY A 82 13.77 -10.15 22.84
CA GLY A 82 13.95 -11.35 23.66
C GLY A 82 12.66 -12.12 23.89
N LEU A 83 11.61 -11.87 23.12
CA LEU A 83 10.30 -12.53 23.24
C LEU A 83 10.30 -13.95 22.67
N HIS A 84 11.14 -14.23 21.66
CA HIS A 84 11.28 -15.58 21.11
C HIS A 84 11.68 -16.61 22.16
N ASP A 85 12.56 -16.23 23.09
CA ASP A 85 13.07 -17.16 24.12
C ASP A 85 12.19 -17.16 25.38
N ARG A 86 11.08 -16.39 25.41
CA ARG A 86 10.26 -16.17 26.62
C ARG A 86 8.81 -16.61 26.48
N HIS A 87 8.26 -16.77 25.28
CA HIS A 87 6.87 -17.20 25.11
C HIS A 87 6.79 -18.55 24.38
N PRO A 88 6.25 -19.62 25.01
CA PRO A 88 6.28 -20.98 24.47
C PRO A 88 5.49 -21.16 23.16
N ASN A 89 4.51 -20.28 22.90
CA ASN A 89 3.67 -20.33 21.70
C ASN A 89 4.19 -19.47 20.51
N ILE A 90 5.42 -18.95 20.57
CA ILE A 90 6.05 -18.17 19.49
C ILE A 90 7.14 -19.00 18.82
N VAL A 91 6.95 -19.37 17.55
CA VAL A 91 7.94 -20.15 16.82
C VAL A 91 9.20 -19.34 16.51
N LYS A 92 10.39 -19.93 16.68
CA LYS A 92 11.65 -19.31 16.25
C LYS A 92 11.94 -19.70 14.80
N CYS A 93 12.38 -18.74 13.98
CA CYS A 93 12.87 -19.07 12.65
C CYS A 93 14.40 -19.15 12.67
N LEU A 94 14.91 -20.26 12.11
CA LEU A 94 16.32 -20.67 12.15
C LEU A 94 17.07 -20.15 10.93
N CYS A 95 16.47 -20.32 9.75
CA CYS A 95 17.04 -19.86 8.50
C CYS A 95 15.93 -19.54 7.49
N HIS A 96 16.30 -18.79 6.46
CA HIS A 96 15.37 -18.38 5.41
C HIS A 96 16.09 -18.25 4.06
N THR A 97 15.29 -18.29 2.98
CA THR A 97 15.75 -18.23 1.58
C THR A 97 14.91 -17.22 0.82
N TYR A 98 15.58 -16.42 -0.01
CA TYR A 98 14.96 -15.60 -1.06
C TYR A 98 15.82 -15.67 -2.32
N LEU A 99 15.45 -16.55 -3.26
CA LEU A 99 16.19 -16.76 -4.52
C LEU A 99 15.21 -17.01 -5.66
N GLU A 100 15.32 -16.23 -6.75
CA GLU A 100 14.68 -16.46 -8.07
C GLU A 100 13.21 -16.96 -8.06
N GLY A 101 12.32 -16.33 -7.27
CA GLY A 101 10.90 -16.67 -7.22
C GLY A 101 10.52 -17.76 -6.20
N TYR A 102 11.46 -18.17 -5.36
CA TYR A 102 11.26 -19.08 -4.23
C TYR A 102 11.51 -18.34 -2.92
N SER A 103 10.53 -18.39 -2.01
CA SER A 103 10.64 -17.88 -0.64
C SER A 103 10.43 -19.03 0.33
N ALA A 104 11.41 -19.28 1.20
CA ALA A 104 11.31 -20.36 2.19
C ALA A 104 11.79 -19.94 3.58
N ARG A 105 11.26 -20.61 4.61
CA ARG A 105 11.67 -20.48 6.00
C ARG A 105 11.71 -21.82 6.68
N VAL A 106 12.71 -21.97 7.54
CA VAL A 106 12.86 -23.10 8.44
C VAL A 106 12.61 -22.61 9.84
N TYR A 107 11.64 -23.22 10.51
CA TYR A 107 11.23 -22.93 11.85
C TYR A 107 11.71 -24.01 12.81
N ASP A 108 12.13 -23.58 13.99
CA ASP A 108 12.40 -24.42 15.15
C ASP A 108 11.09 -24.94 15.73
N LEU A 109 10.50 -25.92 15.05
CA LEU A 109 9.21 -26.49 15.38
C LEU A 109 9.19 -27.94 14.94
N ASN A 110 8.87 -28.84 15.86
CA ASN A 110 8.62 -30.24 15.57
C ASN A 110 7.13 -30.56 15.78
N PRO A 111 6.26 -30.25 14.80
CA PRO A 111 4.82 -30.35 14.98
C PRO A 111 4.35 -31.80 14.87
N LEU A 112 3.36 -32.17 15.69
CA LEU A 112 2.51 -33.33 15.43
C LEU A 112 1.80 -33.14 14.10
N ASP A 113 1.03 -32.06 13.98
CA ASP A 113 0.42 -31.59 12.73
C ASP A 113 -0.23 -30.20 12.95
N THR A 114 -0.93 -29.69 11.94
CA THR A 114 -1.86 -28.56 12.10
C THR A 114 -3.07 -28.95 12.95
N LEU A 115 -3.65 -27.96 13.62
CA LEU A 115 -4.89 -28.14 14.37
C LEU A 115 -6.01 -28.63 13.44
N HIS A 116 -6.05 -28.15 12.20
CA HIS A 116 -6.98 -28.60 11.17
C HIS A 116 -6.94 -30.13 10.98
N ASN A 117 -5.73 -30.70 10.84
CA ASN A 117 -5.54 -32.13 10.62
C ASN A 117 -5.80 -32.98 11.88
N LEU A 118 -5.55 -32.42 13.08
CA LEU A 118 -5.68 -33.15 14.35
C LEU A 118 -7.09 -33.15 14.93
N VAL A 119 -7.90 -32.11 14.67
CA VAL A 119 -9.21 -31.93 15.31
C VAL A 119 -10.15 -33.14 15.14
N THR A 120 -10.10 -33.84 14.01
CA THR A 120 -10.95 -35.01 13.75
C THR A 120 -10.38 -36.31 14.30
N LYS A 121 -9.07 -36.36 14.61
CA LYS A 121 -8.38 -37.57 15.08
C LYS A 121 -8.82 -37.96 16.49
N VAL A 122 -8.95 -39.26 16.73
CA VAL A 122 -9.28 -39.84 18.04
C VAL A 122 -8.11 -39.70 19.01
N SER A 123 -6.87 -39.73 18.51
CA SER A 123 -5.65 -39.58 19.29
C SER A 123 -5.51 -38.20 19.94
N PHE A 124 -6.19 -37.17 19.43
CA PHE A 124 -6.19 -35.84 20.04
C PHE A 124 -7.29 -35.79 21.11
N ALA A 125 -6.90 -36.16 22.33
CA ALA A 125 -7.77 -36.38 23.48
C ALA A 125 -8.29 -35.08 24.11
N TRP A 126 -9.28 -35.18 24.99
CA TRP A 126 -9.92 -34.03 25.65
C TRP A 126 -8.91 -33.09 26.33
N HIS A 127 -8.02 -33.62 27.16
CA HIS A 127 -7.02 -32.84 27.91
C HIS A 127 -6.05 -32.07 26.99
N GLN A 128 -5.61 -32.71 25.92
CA GLN A 128 -4.73 -32.11 24.90
C GLN A 128 -5.42 -30.97 24.15
N ARG A 129 -6.72 -31.10 23.87
CA ARG A 129 -7.52 -30.02 23.26
C ARG A 129 -7.67 -28.82 24.21
N ILE A 130 -7.86 -29.08 25.50
CA ILE A 130 -7.93 -28.03 26.52
C ILE A 130 -6.57 -27.33 26.67
N ARG A 131 -5.46 -28.08 26.65
CA ARG A 131 -4.10 -27.53 26.64
C ARG A 131 -3.88 -26.60 25.44
N ALA A 132 -4.19 -27.06 24.23
CA ALA A 132 -4.08 -26.26 23.02
C ALA A 132 -4.95 -24.99 23.06
N ALA A 133 -6.20 -25.10 23.52
CA ALA A 133 -7.10 -23.96 23.68
C ALA A 133 -6.55 -22.92 24.67
N LEU A 134 -6.04 -23.39 25.81
CA LEU A 134 -5.50 -22.54 26.87
C LEU A 134 -4.24 -21.81 26.42
N GLY A 135 -3.30 -22.53 25.76
CA GLY A 135 -2.07 -21.94 25.24
C GLY A 135 -2.34 -20.89 24.15
N LEU A 136 -3.25 -21.19 23.21
CA LEU A 136 -3.65 -20.20 22.20
C LEU A 136 -4.33 -18.99 22.83
N ALA A 137 -5.18 -19.18 23.84
CA ALA A 137 -5.84 -18.08 24.52
C ALA A 137 -4.84 -17.18 25.26
N ASN A 138 -3.85 -17.79 25.91
CA ASN A 138 -2.76 -17.07 26.60
C ASN A 138 -1.94 -16.25 25.61
N PHE A 139 -1.57 -16.84 24.47
CA PHE A 139 -0.83 -16.14 23.43
C PHE A 139 -1.59 -14.93 22.86
N LEU A 140 -2.89 -15.07 22.59
CA LEU A 140 -3.69 -13.95 22.11
C LEU A 140 -3.87 -12.86 23.18
N GLU A 141 -3.97 -13.22 24.46
CA GLU A 141 -4.00 -12.24 25.54
C GLU A 141 -2.70 -11.44 25.63
N PHE A 142 -1.55 -12.13 25.51
CA PHE A 142 -0.25 -11.50 25.41
C PHE A 142 -0.21 -10.47 24.26
N LEU A 143 -0.62 -10.86 23.05
CA LEU A 143 -0.66 -9.94 21.89
C LEU A 143 -1.65 -8.76 22.07
N HIS A 144 -2.78 -8.98 22.74
CA HIS A 144 -3.79 -7.95 22.96
C HIS A 144 -3.45 -7.02 24.15
N SER A 145 -2.48 -7.39 24.99
CA SER A 145 -2.09 -6.65 26.20
C SER A 145 -1.22 -5.41 25.95
N PHE A 146 -0.64 -5.28 24.76
CA PHE A 146 0.18 -4.13 24.37
C PHE A 146 -0.66 -2.84 24.30
N ASP A 147 -0.05 -1.68 24.60
CA ASP A 147 -0.68 -0.35 24.52
C ASP A 147 -1.39 -0.12 23.17
N LEU A 148 -0.76 -0.61 22.10
CA LEU A 148 -1.37 -0.82 20.78
C LEU A 148 -1.45 -2.32 20.54
N PRO A 149 -2.65 -2.94 20.55
CA PRO A 149 -2.79 -4.39 20.40
C PRO A 149 -2.23 -4.91 19.07
N LEU A 150 -1.51 -6.03 19.14
CA LEU A 150 -1.14 -6.82 17.96
C LEU A 150 -2.31 -7.76 17.59
N LEU A 151 -2.72 -7.73 16.34
CA LEU A 151 -3.85 -8.48 15.78
C LEU A 151 -3.36 -9.57 14.83
N VAL A 152 -3.79 -10.81 15.01
CA VAL A 152 -3.33 -11.95 14.20
C VAL A 152 -3.95 -11.96 12.81
N ARG A 153 -5.27 -11.74 12.70
CA ARG A 153 -6.06 -11.61 11.45
C ARG A 153 -6.14 -12.82 10.52
N ASN A 154 -5.19 -13.73 10.53
CA ASN A 154 -5.21 -15.03 9.83
C ASN A 154 -5.42 -16.21 10.78
N LEU A 155 -6.06 -15.99 11.92
CA LEU A 155 -6.27 -17.06 12.89
C LEU A 155 -7.30 -18.08 12.37
N ASP A 156 -6.83 -19.25 11.96
CA ASP A 156 -7.65 -20.43 11.70
C ASP A 156 -6.97 -21.71 12.21
N ALA A 157 -7.65 -22.86 12.07
CA ALA A 157 -7.08 -24.13 12.50
C ALA A 157 -5.90 -24.62 11.64
N ALA A 158 -5.74 -24.10 10.42
CA ALA A 158 -4.65 -24.51 9.53
C ALA A 158 -3.33 -23.80 9.92
N HIS A 159 -3.40 -22.53 10.33
CA HIS A 159 -2.25 -21.72 10.72
C HIS A 159 -1.80 -21.93 12.18
N VAL A 160 -2.52 -22.74 12.96
CA VAL A 160 -2.12 -23.17 14.30
C VAL A 160 -1.55 -24.59 14.24
N MET A 161 -0.27 -24.74 14.59
CA MET A 161 0.36 -26.07 14.74
C MET A 161 0.26 -26.56 16.18
N ILE A 162 0.27 -27.88 16.34
CA ILE A 162 0.37 -28.54 17.64
C ILE A 162 1.75 -29.20 17.72
N ASP A 163 2.53 -28.82 18.73
CA ASP A 163 3.84 -29.44 18.98
C ASP A 163 3.71 -30.84 19.63
N GLN A 164 4.84 -31.48 19.95
CA GLN A 164 4.87 -32.81 20.58
C GLN A 164 4.23 -32.83 21.98
N ASP A 165 4.19 -31.68 22.65
CA ASP A 165 3.64 -31.52 23.99
C ASP A 165 2.18 -31.03 23.98
N TYR A 166 1.57 -30.99 22.79
CA TYR A 166 0.21 -30.51 22.55
C TYR A 166 -0.04 -29.02 22.82
N ASN A 167 1.02 -28.19 22.76
CA ASN A 167 0.89 -26.74 22.78
C ASN A 167 0.50 -26.22 21.39
N ALA A 168 -0.39 -25.22 21.37
CA ALA A 168 -0.73 -24.51 20.15
C ALA A 168 0.34 -23.47 19.81
N VAL A 169 0.98 -23.58 18.66
CA VAL A 169 2.03 -22.68 18.19
C VAL A 169 1.54 -21.96 16.93
N LEU A 170 1.50 -20.62 16.98
CA LEU A 170 1.29 -19.83 15.77
C LEU A 170 2.63 -19.71 15.05
N TYR A 171 2.68 -20.22 13.81
CA TYR A 171 3.92 -20.21 13.03
C TYR A 171 3.90 -19.24 11.85
N ASP A 172 2.72 -18.77 11.46
CA ASP A 172 2.52 -17.88 10.32
C ASP A 172 2.12 -16.47 10.77
N PHE A 173 3.12 -15.59 10.89
CA PHE A 173 2.90 -14.18 11.24
C PHE A 173 2.63 -13.28 10.02
N SER A 174 2.37 -13.85 8.84
CA SER A 174 2.26 -13.10 7.59
C SER A 174 1.08 -12.14 7.51
N MET A 175 0.09 -12.21 8.40
CA MET A 175 -1.03 -11.26 8.48
C MET A 175 -1.09 -10.48 9.80
N LEU A 176 -0.09 -10.65 10.68
CA LEU A 176 -0.05 -9.95 11.95
C LEU A 176 0.07 -8.43 11.74
N SER A 177 -0.77 -7.66 12.42
CA SER A 177 -0.89 -6.19 12.25
C SER A 177 -1.18 -5.49 13.57
N GLY A 178 -1.21 -4.16 13.59
CA GLY A 178 -1.38 -3.40 14.83
C GLY A 178 -0.06 -3.26 15.60
N GLY A 179 -0.12 -2.85 16.86
CA GLY A 179 1.09 -2.40 17.54
C GLY A 179 1.72 -1.18 16.84
N TYR A 180 3.04 -1.23 16.68
CA TYR A 180 3.80 -0.22 15.91
C TYR A 180 4.10 -0.67 14.47
N PHE A 181 3.51 -1.79 14.01
CA PHE A 181 3.52 -2.20 12.60
C PHE A 181 2.44 -1.43 11.83
N THR A 182 2.62 -1.25 10.53
CA THR A 182 1.65 -0.55 9.67
C THR A 182 0.25 -1.15 9.84
N ASP A 183 -0.76 -0.29 9.98
CA ASP A 183 -2.14 -0.74 10.06
C ASP A 183 -2.52 -1.42 8.75
N ARG A 184 -2.57 -2.75 8.78
CA ARG A 184 -2.96 -3.55 7.63
C ARG A 184 -4.46 -3.50 7.39
N SER A 185 -5.26 -2.80 8.22
CA SER A 185 -6.70 -2.64 8.00
C SER A 185 -6.99 -1.99 6.65
N LEU A 186 -6.02 -1.27 6.12
CA LEU A 186 -6.10 -0.69 4.80
C LEU A 186 -5.81 -1.76 3.71
N LEU A 187 -4.98 -2.80 3.97
CA LEU A 187 -4.52 -3.82 2.97
C LEU A 187 -5.65 -4.76 2.50
N ILE A 188 -6.88 -4.51 2.95
CA ILE A 188 -8.07 -5.30 2.65
C ILE A 188 -8.60 -4.93 1.26
N ASP A 189 -7.97 -5.44 0.20
CA ASP A 189 -8.66 -5.60 -1.08
C ASP A 189 -9.64 -6.80 -0.96
N GLU A 190 -10.67 -6.86 -1.81
CA GLU A 190 -11.76 -7.85 -1.80
C GLU A 190 -11.31 -9.33 -1.77
N ASP A 191 -10.04 -9.62 -2.10
CA ASP A 191 -9.41 -10.95 -2.11
C ASP A 191 -8.62 -11.30 -0.83
N SER A 192 -8.45 -10.37 0.10
CA SER A 192 -7.77 -10.57 1.40
C SER A 192 -8.76 -10.65 2.56
N LYS A 193 -9.88 -11.32 2.28
CA LYS A 193 -10.78 -11.83 3.30
C LYS A 193 -9.96 -12.79 4.16
N GLY A 194 -9.98 -12.60 5.49
CA GLY A 194 -9.43 -13.58 6.43
C GLY A 194 -9.97 -14.99 6.16
N CYS A 195 -9.45 -15.99 6.85
CA CYS A 195 -9.74 -17.38 6.50
C CYS A 195 -11.25 -17.67 6.50
N HIS A 196 -11.78 -18.09 5.35
CA HIS A 196 -13.20 -18.36 5.17
C HIS A 196 -13.69 -19.34 6.24
N GLY A 197 -14.77 -18.99 6.92
CA GLY A 197 -15.33 -19.71 8.07
C GLY A 197 -14.82 -19.29 9.45
N TYR A 198 -13.75 -18.49 9.52
CA TYR A 198 -13.20 -17.93 10.76
C TYR A 198 -13.34 -16.40 10.84
N MET A 199 -13.75 -15.75 9.75
CA MET A 199 -14.00 -14.31 9.71
C MET A 199 -15.21 -13.91 10.55
N ASP A 200 -15.05 -12.79 11.26
CA ASP A 200 -16.13 -12.14 12.00
C ASP A 200 -17.17 -11.54 11.03
N PRO A 201 -18.45 -11.97 11.10
CA PRO A 201 -19.51 -11.41 10.25
C PRO A 201 -19.72 -9.89 10.42
N ASN A 202 -19.28 -9.28 11.52
CA ASN A 202 -19.36 -7.83 11.70
C ASN A 202 -18.21 -7.11 11.04
N PHE A 203 -17.05 -7.77 10.95
CA PHE A 203 -15.96 -7.27 10.13
C PHE A 203 -16.41 -7.22 8.67
N ASP A 204 -17.06 -8.26 8.15
CA ASP A 204 -17.60 -8.28 6.79
C ASP A 204 -18.58 -7.12 6.51
N ASN A 205 -19.31 -6.65 7.52
CA ASN A 205 -20.28 -5.55 7.40
C ASN A 205 -19.69 -4.14 7.59
N HIS A 206 -18.60 -3.99 8.35
CA HIS A 206 -18.09 -2.68 8.79
C HIS A 206 -16.62 -2.41 8.45
N GLY A 207 -15.87 -3.41 7.97
CA GLY A 207 -14.51 -3.27 7.46
C GLY A 207 -13.42 -2.95 8.49
N LYS A 208 -13.67 -3.10 9.80
CA LYS A 208 -12.71 -2.72 10.86
C LYS A 208 -12.20 -3.92 11.65
N TRP A 209 -10.90 -4.18 11.58
CA TRP A 209 -10.21 -5.15 12.43
C TRP A 209 -10.14 -4.65 13.87
N SER A 210 -10.19 -5.57 14.83
CA SER A 210 -9.99 -5.25 16.24
C SER A 210 -9.57 -6.49 17.01
N HIS A 211 -9.11 -6.36 18.25
CA HIS A 211 -8.87 -7.53 19.10
C HIS A 211 -10.13 -8.43 19.24
N LYS A 212 -11.34 -7.88 19.04
CA LYS A 212 -12.59 -8.66 19.03
C LYS A 212 -12.76 -9.55 17.80
N THR A 213 -12.14 -9.25 16.67
CA THR A 213 -12.16 -10.15 15.50
C THR A 213 -11.31 -11.39 15.77
N ASP A 214 -10.17 -11.25 16.44
CA ASP A 214 -9.35 -12.38 16.88
C ASP A 214 -10.10 -13.24 17.93
N VAL A 215 -10.83 -12.60 18.86
CA VAL A 215 -11.70 -13.33 19.83
C VAL A 215 -12.77 -14.15 19.12
N PHE A 216 -13.35 -13.63 18.03
CA PHE A 216 -14.32 -14.37 17.23
C PHE A 216 -13.67 -15.59 16.59
N ALA A 217 -12.55 -15.41 15.88
CA ALA A 217 -11.82 -16.50 15.23
C ALA A 217 -11.37 -17.57 16.24
N TYR A 218 -10.88 -17.16 17.42
CA TYR A 218 -10.59 -18.04 18.55
C TYR A 218 -11.83 -18.83 18.99
N GLY A 219 -13.00 -18.17 19.05
CA GLY A 219 -14.27 -18.84 19.34
C GLY A 219 -14.62 -19.94 18.32
N VAL A 220 -14.36 -19.72 17.04
CA VAL A 220 -14.53 -20.73 15.98
C VAL A 220 -13.54 -21.89 16.15
N VAL A 221 -12.27 -21.60 16.45
CA VAL A 221 -11.26 -22.63 16.77
C VAL A 221 -11.68 -23.46 17.98
N LEU A 222 -12.18 -22.81 19.04
CA LEU A 222 -12.66 -23.47 20.26
C LEU A 222 -13.86 -24.38 19.99
N LEU A 223 -14.79 -23.95 19.13
CA LEU A 223 -15.89 -24.80 18.65
C LEU A 223 -15.36 -26.00 17.86
N GLY A 224 -14.40 -25.80 16.96
CA GLY A 224 -13.80 -26.88 16.20
C GLY A 224 -13.17 -27.96 17.08
N LEU A 225 -12.43 -27.52 18.12
CA LEU A 225 -11.83 -28.39 19.12
C LEU A 225 -12.86 -29.28 19.83
N ILE A 226 -13.96 -28.70 20.33
CA ILE A 226 -14.93 -29.45 21.16
C ILE A 226 -15.95 -30.23 20.33
N CYS A 227 -16.25 -29.78 19.11
CA CYS A 227 -17.22 -30.41 18.22
C CYS A 227 -16.58 -31.39 17.23
N LYS A 228 -15.24 -31.51 17.22
CA LYS A 228 -14.45 -32.27 16.23
C LYS A 228 -14.78 -31.90 14.78
N ARG A 229 -14.91 -30.60 14.51
CA ARG A 229 -15.28 -30.05 13.18
C ARG A 229 -14.28 -29.00 12.71
N VAL A 230 -13.98 -29.01 11.42
CA VAL A 230 -13.14 -28.01 10.74
C VAL A 230 -13.83 -27.61 9.44
N CYS A 231 -13.55 -26.40 8.94
CA CYS A 231 -14.03 -25.96 7.63
C CYS A 231 -13.17 -26.61 6.54
N THR A 232 -13.77 -27.46 5.72
CA THR A 232 -13.11 -28.16 4.61
C THR A 232 -13.18 -27.36 3.30
N GLU A 233 -12.33 -27.67 2.32
CA GLU A 233 -12.44 -27.08 0.97
C GLU A 233 -13.77 -27.47 0.29
N GLU A 234 -14.33 -28.64 0.61
CA GLU A 234 -15.66 -29.05 0.14
C GLU A 234 -16.77 -28.15 0.71
N ASP A 235 -16.67 -27.75 1.98
CA ASP A 235 -17.60 -26.79 2.60
C ASP A 235 -17.55 -25.42 1.90
N ARG A 236 -16.36 -25.02 1.42
CA ARG A 236 -16.15 -23.75 0.68
C ARG A 236 -16.73 -23.77 -0.73
N LEU A 237 -16.68 -24.94 -1.39
CA LEU A 237 -17.07 -25.12 -2.80
C LEU A 237 -18.53 -25.56 -2.98
N SER A 238 -19.23 -25.88 -1.89
CA SER A 238 -20.62 -26.36 -1.94
C SER A 238 -21.59 -25.30 -2.49
N PRO A 239 -22.47 -25.63 -3.45
CA PRO A 239 -23.43 -24.71 -4.06
C PRO A 239 -24.60 -24.31 -3.14
N ALA A 240 -24.79 -25.02 -2.02
CA ALA A 240 -25.58 -24.55 -0.90
C ALA A 240 -24.60 -24.09 0.19
N PRO A 241 -24.82 -22.96 0.89
CA PRO A 241 -23.91 -22.52 1.94
C PRO A 241 -23.85 -23.62 3.00
N ALA A 242 -22.80 -24.45 2.96
CA ALA A 242 -22.50 -25.33 4.07
C ALA A 242 -22.20 -24.39 5.24
N PRO A 243 -23.00 -24.43 6.32
CA PRO A 243 -22.85 -23.44 7.36
C PRO A 243 -21.45 -23.60 7.94
N CYS A 244 -20.70 -22.50 7.99
CA CYS A 244 -19.40 -22.47 8.62
C CYS A 244 -19.51 -23.03 10.05
N VAL A 245 -18.41 -23.53 10.64
CA VAL A 245 -18.43 -24.18 11.98
C VAL A 245 -19.22 -23.38 13.02
N TYR A 246 -19.11 -22.04 13.00
CA TYR A 246 -19.84 -21.15 13.90
C TYR A 246 -21.36 -21.08 13.59
N GLU A 247 -21.78 -21.10 12.34
CA GLU A 247 -23.19 -21.08 11.93
C GLU A 247 -23.90 -22.39 12.27
N TRP A 248 -23.21 -23.52 12.03
CA TRP A 248 -23.68 -24.83 12.47
C TRP A 248 -23.83 -24.86 14.00
N ALA A 249 -22.81 -24.41 14.73
CA ALA A 249 -22.84 -24.37 16.19
C ALA A 249 -23.96 -23.49 16.73
N GLU A 250 -24.24 -22.33 16.12
CA GLU A 250 -25.38 -21.48 16.50
C GLU A 250 -26.72 -22.21 16.35
N ASN A 251 -26.89 -22.96 15.26
CA ASN A 251 -28.13 -23.69 14.98
C ASN A 251 -28.31 -24.87 15.94
N GLU A 252 -27.28 -25.71 16.12
CA GLU A 252 -27.30 -26.82 17.07
C GLU A 252 -27.48 -26.34 18.50
N TYR A 253 -26.80 -25.26 18.89
CA TYR A 253 -26.94 -24.73 20.24
C TYR A 253 -28.35 -24.22 20.51
N LYS A 254 -29.01 -23.58 19.52
CA LYS A 254 -30.42 -23.17 19.64
C LYS A 254 -31.34 -24.37 19.81
N GLN A 255 -31.16 -25.44 19.03
CA GLN A 255 -31.96 -26.65 19.12
C GLN A 255 -31.73 -27.38 20.45
N SER A 256 -30.47 -27.59 20.82
CA SER A 256 -30.07 -28.18 22.10
C SER A 256 -30.57 -27.36 23.29
N LYS A 257 -30.62 -26.02 23.19
CA LYS A 257 -31.16 -25.15 24.24
C LYS A 257 -32.68 -25.27 24.40
N ARG A 258 -33.41 -25.47 23.30
CA ARG A 258 -34.84 -25.78 23.35
C ARG A 258 -35.12 -27.13 24.02
N ALA A 259 -34.29 -28.14 23.74
CA ALA A 259 -34.47 -29.50 24.26
C ALA A 259 -33.95 -29.71 25.70
N LYS A 260 -32.78 -29.15 26.02
CA LYS A 260 -32.00 -29.45 27.25
C LYS A 260 -31.77 -28.24 28.15
N GLY A 261 -32.24 -27.05 27.77
CA GLY A 261 -32.17 -25.84 28.59
C GLY A 261 -30.74 -25.42 28.96
N SER A 262 -30.46 -25.34 30.27
CA SER A 262 -29.14 -24.93 30.79
C SER A 262 -28.05 -26.01 30.66
N ARG A 263 -28.44 -27.25 30.30
CA ARG A 263 -27.59 -28.44 30.11
C ARG A 263 -27.17 -28.67 28.65
N SER A 264 -27.32 -27.67 27.78
CA SER A 264 -26.89 -27.77 26.38
C SER A 264 -25.36 -27.75 26.25
N SER A 265 -24.81 -28.82 25.69
CA SER A 265 -23.39 -28.98 25.34
C SER A 265 -23.29 -29.32 23.86
N LEU A 266 -22.27 -28.79 23.19
CA LEU A 266 -21.92 -29.12 21.80
C LEU A 266 -20.75 -30.09 21.70
N VAL A 267 -20.22 -30.56 22.84
CA VAL A 267 -19.09 -31.49 22.85
C VAL A 267 -19.47 -32.78 22.13
N ASP A 268 -18.61 -33.19 21.20
CA ASP A 268 -18.75 -34.43 20.44
C ASP A 268 -18.82 -35.66 21.36
N GLU A 269 -19.65 -36.65 21.02
CA GLU A 269 -19.86 -37.83 21.87
C GLU A 269 -18.57 -38.61 22.13
N SER A 270 -17.67 -38.72 21.13
CA SER A 270 -16.40 -39.45 21.29
C SER A 270 -15.47 -38.79 22.32
N LEU A 271 -15.57 -37.47 22.51
CA LEU A 271 -14.80 -36.78 23.54
C LEU A 271 -15.36 -37.02 24.94
N LYS A 272 -16.64 -37.39 25.07
CA LYS A 272 -17.26 -37.66 26.37
C LYS A 272 -16.83 -38.99 26.97
N GLU A 273 -16.33 -39.89 26.12
CA GLU A 273 -15.76 -41.18 26.52
C GLU A 273 -14.33 -41.05 27.07
N ASN A 274 -13.70 -39.88 26.95
CA ASN A 274 -12.36 -39.65 27.49
C ASN A 274 -12.39 -39.65 29.02
N LEU A 275 -11.43 -40.34 29.64
CA LEU A 275 -11.35 -40.51 31.11
C LEU A 275 -11.36 -39.18 31.89
N LEU A 276 -10.70 -38.16 31.35
CA LEU A 276 -10.56 -36.84 31.98
C LEU A 276 -11.71 -35.88 31.63
N PHE A 277 -12.69 -36.30 30.82
CA PHE A 277 -13.83 -35.47 30.49
C PHE A 277 -14.82 -35.38 31.66
N LYS A 278 -15.33 -34.17 31.91
CA LYS A 278 -16.45 -33.92 32.83
C LYS A 278 -17.54 -33.15 32.09
N PHE A 279 -18.79 -33.54 32.31
CA PHE A 279 -19.93 -32.92 31.61
C PHE A 279 -20.03 -31.42 31.91
N GLU A 280 -19.72 -31.01 33.14
CA GLU A 280 -19.70 -29.61 33.56
C GLU A 280 -18.68 -28.78 32.77
N ASP A 281 -17.53 -29.36 32.44
CA ASP A 281 -16.51 -28.69 31.62
C ASP A 281 -17.00 -28.50 30.20
N GLY A 282 -17.66 -29.52 29.65
CA GLY A 282 -18.35 -29.44 28.35
C GLY A 282 -19.39 -28.31 28.30
N LEU A 283 -20.17 -28.11 29.37
CA LEU A 283 -21.13 -27.00 29.47
C LEU A 283 -20.44 -25.64 29.54
N LYS A 284 -19.40 -25.51 30.37
CA LYS A 284 -18.65 -24.26 30.56
C LYS A 284 -17.99 -23.82 29.26
N ILE A 285 -17.28 -24.73 28.60
CA ILE A 285 -16.55 -24.42 27.36
C ILE A 285 -17.50 -24.15 26.19
N THR A 286 -18.61 -24.89 26.07
CA THR A 286 -19.64 -24.61 25.06
C THR A 286 -20.18 -23.20 25.24
N LYS A 287 -20.54 -22.80 26.48
CA LYS A 287 -21.03 -21.45 26.75
C LYS A 287 -20.00 -20.37 26.42
N LEU A 288 -18.73 -20.61 26.76
CA LEU A 288 -17.63 -19.69 26.46
C LEU A 288 -17.46 -19.52 24.95
N ALA A 289 -17.39 -20.62 24.20
CA ALA A 289 -17.26 -20.58 22.74
C ALA A 289 -18.42 -19.81 22.09
N MET A 290 -19.66 -20.05 22.53
CA MET A 290 -20.85 -19.32 22.07
C MET A 290 -20.86 -17.83 22.48
N GLN A 291 -20.11 -17.42 23.50
CA GLN A 291 -19.92 -16.01 23.86
C GLN A 291 -18.88 -15.35 22.96
N CYS A 292 -17.78 -16.05 22.63
CA CYS A 292 -16.74 -15.55 21.74
C CYS A 292 -17.27 -15.27 20.32
N ILE A 293 -18.17 -16.11 19.80
CA ILE A 293 -18.72 -15.94 18.44
C ILE A 293 -19.96 -15.02 18.37
N LYS A 294 -20.27 -14.24 19.42
CA LYS A 294 -21.43 -13.34 19.38
C LYS A 294 -21.30 -12.35 18.23
N ARG A 295 -22.42 -12.09 17.52
CA ARG A 295 -22.47 -11.03 16.50
C ARG A 295 -21.99 -9.71 17.09
N ASN A 296 -22.67 -9.10 18.06
CA ASN A 296 -22.16 -7.85 18.62
C ASN A 296 -20.75 -8.02 19.27
N PRO A 297 -19.68 -7.37 18.76
CA PRO A 297 -18.31 -7.52 19.27
C PRO A 297 -18.14 -7.07 20.73
N ASN A 298 -18.96 -6.11 21.18
CA ASN A 298 -18.94 -5.61 22.55
C ASN A 298 -19.47 -6.63 23.56
N ARG A 299 -20.21 -7.66 23.10
CA ARG A 299 -20.70 -8.76 23.94
C ARG A 299 -19.73 -9.93 24.05
N ARG A 300 -18.62 -9.90 23.31
CA ARG A 300 -17.57 -10.92 23.38
C ARG A 300 -16.66 -10.66 24.58
N PRO A 301 -16.18 -11.69 25.29
CA PRO A 301 -15.21 -11.52 26.36
C PRO A 301 -13.88 -10.98 25.82
N SER A 302 -13.05 -10.42 26.70
CA SER A 302 -11.62 -10.24 26.41
C SER A 302 -10.87 -11.57 26.54
N MET A 303 -9.69 -11.70 25.92
CA MET A 303 -8.90 -12.94 26.06
C MET A 303 -8.52 -13.22 27.52
N LYS A 304 -8.28 -12.20 28.34
CA LYS A 304 -8.13 -12.33 29.79
C LYS A 304 -9.35 -12.98 30.48
N GLN A 305 -10.55 -12.59 30.07
CA GLN A 305 -11.79 -13.22 30.57
C GLN A 305 -11.96 -14.64 30.04
N VAL A 306 -11.57 -14.91 28.79
CA VAL A 306 -11.55 -16.26 28.20
C VAL A 306 -10.66 -17.19 29.01
N ILE A 307 -9.42 -16.78 29.28
CA ILE A 307 -8.47 -17.53 30.11
C ILE A 307 -9.08 -17.79 31.49
N SER A 308 -9.60 -16.75 32.17
CA SER A 308 -10.24 -16.92 33.49
C SER A 308 -11.38 -17.94 33.48
N CYS A 309 -12.12 -18.07 32.38
CA CYS A 309 -13.15 -19.10 32.23
C CYS A 309 -12.57 -20.50 32.00
N LEU A 310 -11.53 -20.64 31.19
CA LEU A 310 -10.84 -21.92 30.94
C LEU A 310 -10.15 -22.45 32.20
N LEU A 311 -9.56 -21.58 33.01
CA LEU A 311 -8.92 -21.95 34.29
C LEU A 311 -9.91 -22.47 35.33
N LYS A 312 -11.22 -22.25 35.14
CA LYS A 312 -12.29 -22.77 36.00
C LYS A 312 -12.85 -24.12 35.53
N LEU A 313 -12.28 -24.72 34.48
CA LEU A 313 -12.61 -26.08 34.09
C LEU A 313 -12.04 -27.04 35.13
N HIS A 314 -12.82 -28.07 35.50
CA HIS A 314 -12.40 -29.06 36.50
C HIS A 314 -11.11 -29.73 36.08
N ILE A 315 -10.93 -30.06 34.79
CA ILE A 315 -9.68 -30.66 34.33
C ILE A 315 -8.44 -29.80 34.62
N VAL A 316 -8.53 -28.48 34.43
CA VAL A 316 -7.41 -27.56 34.71
C VAL A 316 -7.17 -27.42 36.22
N GLN A 317 -8.22 -27.53 37.03
CA GLN A 317 -8.13 -27.46 38.49
C GLN A 317 -7.63 -28.75 39.12
N LEU A 318 -7.96 -29.90 38.53
CA LEU A 318 -7.64 -31.23 39.03
C LEU A 318 -6.26 -31.71 38.59
N ASP A 319 -5.90 -31.42 37.34
CA ASP A 319 -4.69 -31.96 36.71
C ASP A 319 -4.02 -30.88 35.86
N LYS A 320 -3.32 -29.98 36.55
CA LYS A 320 -2.56 -28.89 35.93
C LYS A 320 -1.45 -29.39 35.02
N GLU A 321 -0.84 -30.53 35.36
CA GLU A 321 0.21 -31.16 34.55
C GLU A 321 -0.35 -31.68 33.23
N ALA A 322 -1.51 -32.38 33.26
CA ALA A 322 -2.14 -32.88 32.04
C ALA A 322 -2.53 -31.79 31.04
N VAL A 323 -2.70 -30.55 31.50
CA VAL A 323 -2.99 -29.39 30.66
C VAL A 323 -1.79 -28.45 30.46
N GLY A 324 -0.60 -28.81 30.96
CA GLY A 324 0.62 -28.04 30.77
C GLY A 324 0.64 -26.67 31.42
N PHE A 325 -0.10 -26.48 32.53
CA PHE A 325 -0.37 -25.16 33.08
C PHE A 325 0.92 -24.37 33.39
N ASP A 326 1.92 -24.99 34.01
CA ASP A 326 3.13 -24.29 34.44
C ASP A 326 4.00 -23.83 33.26
N GLU A 327 3.99 -24.57 32.15
CA GLU A 327 4.69 -24.19 30.92
C GLU A 327 3.96 -23.06 30.18
N LEU A 328 2.62 -23.05 30.24
CA LEU A 328 1.79 -22.05 29.55
C LEU A 328 1.80 -20.68 30.22
N PHE A 329 1.97 -20.59 31.54
CA PHE A 329 1.84 -19.35 32.32
C PHE A 329 3.15 -18.84 32.95
N MET A 330 4.30 -19.12 32.33
CA MET A 330 5.55 -18.52 32.80
C MET A 330 5.47 -16.98 32.81
N GLU A 331 5.92 -16.34 33.90
CA GLU A 331 5.98 -14.87 34.01
C GLU A 331 6.95 -14.31 32.96
N VAL A 332 6.41 -13.77 31.88
CA VAL A 332 7.18 -13.03 30.88
C VAL A 332 7.34 -11.59 31.36
N ALA A 333 8.43 -11.31 32.09
CA ALA A 333 8.81 -9.94 32.40
C ALA A 333 9.12 -9.21 31.08
N LEU A 334 8.26 -8.26 30.70
CA LEU A 334 8.50 -7.37 29.56
C LEU A 334 9.72 -6.49 29.88
N PRO A 335 10.77 -6.47 29.04
CA PRO A 335 11.91 -5.60 29.29
C PRO A 335 11.46 -4.13 29.27
N ASN A 336 11.83 -3.36 30.29
CA ASN A 336 11.58 -1.93 30.32
C ASN A 336 12.74 -1.15 29.66
N PRO A 337 12.45 -0.15 28.80
CA PRO A 337 11.22 0.05 28.03
C PRO A 337 11.35 -0.63 26.66
N LEU A 338 10.50 -1.62 26.38
CA LEU A 338 10.25 -2.12 25.02
C LEU A 338 10.03 -0.96 24.03
N LYS A 339 9.40 0.13 24.49
CA LYS A 339 9.14 1.36 23.74
C LYS A 339 10.39 1.93 23.05
N ASP A 340 11.55 1.91 23.71
CA ASP A 340 12.80 2.46 23.15
C ASP A 340 13.40 1.51 22.11
N LYS A 341 13.44 0.20 22.41
CA LYS A 341 13.83 -0.84 21.45
C LYS A 341 12.93 -0.84 20.20
N PHE A 342 11.64 -0.55 20.36
CA PHE A 342 10.69 -0.42 19.27
C PHE A 342 10.95 0.81 18.39
N GLN A 343 11.33 1.95 18.95
CA GLN A 343 11.68 3.14 18.15
C GLN A 343 12.94 2.91 17.32
N ASP A 344 13.93 2.25 17.89
CA ASP A 344 15.15 1.86 17.17
C ASP A 344 14.85 0.82 16.09
N PHE A 345 13.95 -0.13 16.37
CA PHE A 345 13.47 -1.11 15.41
C PHE A 345 12.65 -0.48 14.27
N LYS A 346 11.78 0.50 14.56
CA LYS A 346 11.02 1.28 13.56
C LYS A 346 11.99 2.03 12.64
N LYS A 347 12.98 2.74 13.21
CA LYS A 347 14.06 3.41 12.46
C LYS A 347 14.84 2.42 11.60
N TRP A 348 15.08 1.20 12.10
CA TRP A 348 15.75 0.14 11.34
C TRP A 348 14.91 -0.40 10.19
N ILE A 349 13.62 -0.73 10.38
CA ILE A 349 12.72 -1.18 9.30
C ILE A 349 12.70 -0.14 8.19
N ILE A 350 12.56 1.12 8.58
CA ILE A 350 12.56 2.25 7.64
C ILE A 350 13.90 2.29 6.88
N LYS A 351 15.04 2.20 7.57
CA LYS A 351 16.38 2.15 6.96
C LYS A 351 16.59 0.92 6.05
N ASP A 352 16.07 -0.25 6.40
CA ASP A 352 16.17 -1.47 5.59
C ASP A 352 15.36 -1.35 4.29
N LEU A 353 14.11 -0.88 4.38
CA LEU A 353 13.27 -0.54 3.22
C LEU A 353 14.00 0.41 2.26
N TYR A 354 14.68 1.43 2.80
CA TYR A 354 15.49 2.36 2.01
C TYR A 354 16.78 1.75 1.44
N SER A 355 17.39 0.78 2.12
CA SER A 355 18.62 0.12 1.64
C SER A 355 18.36 -0.83 0.46
N HIS A 356 17.21 -1.51 0.41
CA HIS A 356 16.86 -2.39 -0.72
C HIS A 356 16.36 -1.64 -1.95
N LEU A 357 15.82 -0.42 -1.79
CA LEU A 357 15.58 0.47 -2.94
C LEU A 357 16.87 0.81 -3.71
N SER A 358 18.06 0.59 -3.12
CA SER A 358 19.35 0.77 -3.79
C SER A 358 19.92 -0.50 -4.46
N SER A 359 19.49 -1.70 -4.03
CA SER A 359 19.98 -2.99 -4.56
C SER A 359 19.08 -3.59 -5.66
N TRP A 360 17.80 -3.18 -5.74
CA TRP A 360 16.86 -3.63 -6.77
C TRP A 360 17.19 -3.17 -8.19
N TYR A 361 18.23 -2.35 -8.37
CA TYR A 361 18.76 -2.02 -9.71
C TYR A 361 19.56 -3.14 -10.36
N HIS A 362 19.88 -4.24 -9.66
CA HIS A 362 20.62 -5.38 -10.22
C HIS A 362 19.91 -6.69 -9.86
N PHE A 363 18.88 -7.08 -10.61
CA PHE A 363 18.67 -8.43 -11.20
C PHE A 363 17.20 -8.63 -11.59
N GLY A 364 16.98 -8.66 -12.90
CA GLY A 364 15.75 -9.00 -13.59
C GLY A 364 16.11 -9.33 -15.03
N GLY A 365 16.89 -10.41 -15.19
CA GLY A 365 17.31 -10.91 -16.48
C GLY A 365 16.14 -11.49 -17.26
N ILE A 366 15.47 -10.67 -18.07
CA ILE A 366 15.19 -11.05 -19.44
C ILE A 366 16.10 -10.19 -20.29
N ARG A 367 17.15 -10.79 -20.87
CA ARG A 367 17.80 -10.23 -22.05
C ARG A 367 16.76 -10.23 -23.18
N ARG A 368 15.94 -9.18 -23.25
CA ARG A 368 15.47 -8.73 -24.56
C ARG A 368 16.59 -7.86 -25.09
N THR A 369 17.40 -8.46 -25.95
CA THR A 369 18.15 -7.70 -26.95
C THR A 369 17.15 -6.77 -27.62
N VAL A 370 17.19 -5.49 -27.27
CA VAL A 370 16.52 -4.45 -28.01
C VAL A 370 17.20 -4.43 -29.37
N PRO A 371 16.54 -4.79 -30.48
CA PRO A 371 17.10 -4.56 -31.79
C PRO A 371 17.26 -3.05 -31.92
N PHE A 372 18.50 -2.62 -32.10
CA PHE A 372 18.84 -1.27 -32.52
C PHE A 372 18.18 -1.06 -33.89
N LEU A 373 17.01 -0.43 -33.92
CA LEU A 373 16.44 0.10 -35.15
C LEU A 373 16.23 1.60 -35.01
N SER A 374 17.10 2.25 -35.77
CA SER A 374 17.20 3.63 -36.18
C SER A 374 15.93 4.49 -36.17
N SER A 375 16.21 5.75 -35.87
CA SER A 375 15.55 6.99 -36.31
C SER A 375 14.29 7.44 -35.55
N GLY A 376 14.43 8.57 -34.84
CA GLY A 376 13.27 9.34 -34.37
C GLY A 376 13.32 9.94 -32.97
N PHE A 377 14.45 9.96 -32.24
CA PHE A 377 14.47 10.64 -30.92
C PHE A 377 14.36 12.16 -31.07
N TYR A 378 13.39 12.76 -30.36
CA TYR A 378 13.24 14.20 -30.16
C TYR A 378 14.62 14.84 -29.93
N SER A 379 15.04 15.69 -30.87
CA SER A 379 16.30 16.40 -30.71
C SER A 379 16.12 17.43 -29.58
N GLN A 380 17.07 17.47 -28.64
CA GLN A 380 17.23 18.51 -27.60
C GLN A 380 17.19 19.97 -28.11
N LYS A 381 17.03 20.22 -29.42
CA LYS A 381 16.82 21.54 -30.01
C LYS A 381 15.35 22.03 -29.92
N GLN A 382 14.41 21.21 -29.44
CA GLN A 382 13.00 21.60 -29.28
C GLN A 382 12.62 22.03 -27.86
N TRP A 383 13.58 22.05 -26.92
CA TRP A 383 13.33 22.48 -25.54
C TRP A 383 13.76 23.94 -25.41
N PRO A 384 12.91 24.85 -24.91
CA PRO A 384 13.28 26.25 -24.85
C PRO A 384 14.45 26.49 -23.90
N LEU A 385 15.41 27.32 -24.34
CA LEU A 385 16.66 27.56 -23.60
C LEU A 385 16.48 28.36 -22.29
N GLY A 386 15.29 28.92 -22.04
CA GLY A 386 14.97 29.70 -20.83
C GLY A 386 14.71 28.88 -19.56
N TRP A 387 14.70 27.54 -19.64
CA TRP A 387 14.43 26.64 -18.51
C TRP A 387 15.70 26.18 -17.79
N ARG A 388 16.68 27.09 -17.68
CA ARG A 388 17.83 26.95 -16.77
C ARG A 388 17.66 27.98 -15.66
N SER A 389 17.16 27.59 -14.48
CA SER A 389 17.26 28.44 -13.29
C SER A 389 18.57 28.14 -12.53
N SER A 390 19.33 29.22 -12.37
CA SER A 390 20.20 29.63 -11.24
C SER A 390 21.25 28.71 -10.57
N PHE A 391 21.46 27.44 -10.97
CA PHE A 391 22.60 26.65 -10.45
C PHE A 391 23.88 26.67 -11.31
N PHE A 392 23.88 27.43 -12.42
CA PHE A 392 25.02 27.58 -13.34
C PHE A 392 25.53 29.02 -13.38
N SER A 393 26.18 29.47 -12.32
CA SER A 393 26.94 30.72 -12.29
C SER A 393 28.32 30.53 -11.67
N GLN A 394 29.13 29.63 -12.25
CA GLN A 394 30.58 29.80 -12.28
C GLN A 394 31.13 29.44 -13.67
N PRO A 395 32.02 30.28 -14.25
CA PRO A 395 32.45 30.17 -15.64
C PRO A 395 33.59 29.15 -15.75
N PHE A 396 33.46 28.18 -16.64
CA PHE A 396 34.63 27.50 -17.20
C PHE A 396 34.78 27.87 -18.66
N HIS A 397 35.98 28.33 -18.96
CA HIS A 397 36.46 28.94 -20.19
C HIS A 397 36.01 28.22 -21.46
N ILE A 398 35.63 29.03 -22.44
CA ILE A 398 35.43 28.62 -23.83
C ILE A 398 36.81 28.34 -24.43
N GLU A 399 37.13 27.06 -24.65
CA GLU A 399 37.99 26.67 -25.76
C GLU A 399 37.14 25.98 -26.81
N THR A 400 37.17 26.56 -28.00
CA THR A 400 36.48 26.13 -29.21
C THR A 400 36.92 24.72 -29.59
N THR A 401 36.05 23.72 -29.39
CA THR A 401 36.21 22.39 -29.99
C THR A 401 34.91 21.96 -30.68
N PRO A 402 34.99 21.20 -31.78
CA PRO A 402 33.83 20.88 -32.61
C PRO A 402 32.84 19.96 -31.87
N CYS A 403 31.56 20.14 -32.20
CA CYS A 403 30.40 19.43 -31.67
C CYS A 403 30.67 17.92 -31.44
N PRO A 404 30.45 17.35 -30.24
CA PRO A 404 30.73 15.95 -30.01
C PRO A 404 29.61 15.04 -30.51
N SER A 405 29.99 13.88 -31.06
CA SER A 405 29.09 12.88 -31.64
C SER A 405 28.11 12.25 -30.63
N ILE A 406 27.08 11.58 -31.16
CA ILE A 406 25.94 10.91 -30.47
C ILE A 406 26.35 10.10 -29.22
N ALA A 407 27.56 9.54 -29.16
CA ALA A 407 28.08 8.82 -28.00
C ALA A 407 28.23 9.68 -26.73
N ASN A 408 28.40 11.00 -26.87
CA ASN A 408 28.55 11.90 -25.72
C ASN A 408 27.23 12.26 -25.04
N LYS A 409 26.06 12.16 -25.69
CA LYS A 409 24.76 12.43 -25.03
C LYS A 409 24.42 11.39 -23.97
N SER A 410 24.60 10.12 -24.27
CA SER A 410 24.41 9.02 -23.32
C SER A 410 25.38 9.13 -22.16
N ARG A 411 26.62 9.53 -22.44
CA ARG A 411 27.64 9.75 -21.41
C ARG A 411 27.33 10.96 -20.52
N ILE A 412 26.80 12.05 -21.07
CA ILE A 412 26.34 13.23 -20.33
C ILE A 412 25.12 12.91 -19.46
N LEU A 413 24.17 12.10 -19.94
CA LEU A 413 23.00 11.65 -19.17
C LEU A 413 23.41 10.69 -18.03
N ILE A 414 24.35 9.78 -18.30
CA ILE A 414 24.94 8.88 -17.30
C ILE A 414 25.79 9.67 -16.29
N GLU A 415 26.56 10.67 -16.72
CA GLU A 415 27.32 11.57 -15.85
C GLU A 415 26.39 12.50 -15.07
N ALA A 416 25.25 12.94 -15.61
CA ALA A 416 24.22 13.70 -14.89
C ALA A 416 23.51 12.84 -13.83
N ALA A 417 23.13 11.60 -14.16
CA ALA A 417 22.61 10.63 -13.21
C ALA A 417 23.63 10.25 -12.12
N LYS A 418 24.93 10.26 -12.43
CA LYS A 418 26.03 10.08 -11.46
C LYS A 418 26.34 11.36 -10.65
N ARG A 419 25.99 12.55 -11.15
CA ARG A 419 26.23 13.87 -10.52
C ARG A 419 25.06 14.38 -9.67
N HIS A 420 23.84 13.84 -9.83
CA HIS A 420 22.79 14.00 -8.82
C HIS A 420 23.29 13.33 -7.53
N GLY A 421 23.79 14.17 -6.62
CA GLY A 421 24.51 13.76 -5.42
C GLY A 421 23.74 12.76 -4.55
N LYS A 422 24.46 12.05 -3.68
CA LYS A 422 23.89 11.17 -2.66
C LYS A 422 22.65 11.83 -2.04
N MET A 423 21.47 11.26 -2.32
CA MET A 423 20.21 11.66 -1.70
C MET A 423 20.41 11.72 -0.19
N GLN A 424 20.12 12.87 0.41
CA GLN A 424 20.34 13.08 1.84
C GLN A 424 19.15 12.54 2.62
N ALA A 425 19.45 11.75 3.65
CA ALA A 425 18.46 11.38 4.65
C ALA A 425 18.40 12.49 5.69
N PHE A 426 17.21 13.02 5.93
CA PHE A 426 16.92 14.05 6.92
C PHE A 426 16.15 13.43 8.10
N SER A 427 16.35 13.98 9.28
CA SER A 427 15.56 13.68 10.49
C SER A 427 14.28 14.51 10.54
N TYR A 428 13.36 14.17 11.45
CA TYR A 428 12.17 15.00 11.71
C TYR A 428 12.60 16.40 12.15
N GLU A 429 13.61 16.47 13.00
CA GLU A 429 14.16 17.70 13.55
C GLU A 429 14.73 18.60 12.44
N ASP A 430 15.40 18.01 11.45
CA ASP A 430 15.88 18.74 10.27
C ASP A 430 14.70 19.36 9.50
N LEU A 431 13.64 18.59 9.24
CA LEU A 431 12.47 19.10 8.53
C LEU A 431 11.73 20.19 9.33
N SER A 432 11.62 20.00 10.64
CA SER A 432 11.07 21.01 11.56
C SER A 432 11.87 22.30 11.46
N GLN A 433 13.20 22.22 11.50
CA GLN A 433 14.08 23.38 11.34
C GLN A 433 13.95 24.02 9.95
N PHE A 434 13.91 23.23 8.88
CA PHE A 434 13.79 23.75 7.51
C PHE A 434 12.51 24.55 7.32
N THR A 435 11.43 24.13 7.97
CA THR A 435 10.09 24.69 7.81
C THR A 435 9.69 25.66 8.92
N ASP A 436 10.64 26.03 9.80
CA ASP A 436 10.39 26.89 10.96
C ASP A 436 9.27 26.32 11.84
N GLU A 437 9.48 25.11 12.36
CA GLU A 437 8.52 24.35 13.15
C GLU A 437 7.17 24.12 12.44
N PHE A 438 7.22 23.88 11.13
CA PHE A 438 6.03 23.74 10.28
C PHE A 438 5.07 24.94 10.41
N SER A 439 5.63 26.15 10.43
CA SER A 439 4.86 27.38 10.65
C SER A 439 3.73 27.56 9.62
N VAL A 440 2.66 28.24 10.07
CA VAL A 440 1.52 28.60 9.21
C VAL A 440 1.94 29.51 8.06
N GLU A 441 2.98 30.32 8.23
CA GLU A 441 3.52 31.18 7.17
C GLU A 441 4.21 30.38 6.06
N ASN A 442 4.84 29.26 6.43
CA ASN A 442 5.47 28.34 5.48
C ASN A 442 4.48 27.35 4.88
N PHE A 443 3.28 27.18 5.43
CA PHE A 443 2.26 26.31 4.86
C PHE A 443 1.84 26.77 3.46
N ILE A 444 1.84 25.85 2.50
CA ILE A 444 1.42 26.10 1.12
C ILE A 444 -0.03 25.62 0.93
N GLY A 445 -0.32 24.41 1.38
CA GLY A 445 -1.65 23.83 1.21
C GLY A 445 -1.69 22.34 1.47
N ASN A 446 -2.92 21.83 1.53
CA ASN A 446 -3.20 20.41 1.57
C ASN A 446 -3.20 19.86 0.13
N PHE A 447 -2.68 18.65 -0.04
CA PHE A 447 -2.90 17.83 -1.23
C PHE A 447 -3.62 16.55 -0.81
N GLN A 448 -3.99 15.70 -1.78
CA GLN A 448 -4.81 14.52 -1.52
C GLN A 448 -4.28 13.56 -0.44
N PHE A 449 -2.98 13.60 -0.12
CA PHE A 449 -2.35 12.70 0.86
C PHE A 449 -1.53 13.43 1.94
N GLY A 450 -1.75 14.72 2.17
CA GLY A 450 -1.09 15.43 3.26
C GLY A 450 -0.86 16.92 3.01
N LYS A 451 0.27 17.43 3.49
CA LYS A 451 0.58 18.87 3.58
C LYS A 451 1.89 19.25 2.89
N MET A 452 1.93 20.46 2.36
CA MET A 452 3.11 21.04 1.73
C MET A 452 3.56 22.29 2.49
N TYR A 453 4.87 22.39 2.73
CA TYR A 453 5.50 23.52 3.42
C TYR A 453 6.68 24.08 2.62
N ARG A 454 6.84 25.39 2.62
CA ARG A 454 8.09 26.06 2.21
C ARG A 454 9.13 25.82 3.29
N GLY A 455 10.39 25.72 2.88
CA GLY A 455 11.48 25.62 3.83
C GLY A 455 12.79 26.10 3.27
N LYS A 456 13.83 26.08 4.11
CA LYS A 456 15.20 26.42 3.74
C LYS A 456 16.19 25.42 4.31
N ILE A 457 17.06 24.91 3.45
CA ILE A 457 18.26 24.19 3.87
C ILE A 457 19.43 25.14 3.68
N GLU A 458 20.02 25.60 4.78
CA GLU A 458 21.00 26.69 4.77
C GLU A 458 20.42 27.94 4.06
N SER A 459 20.93 28.30 2.88
CA SER A 459 20.43 29.39 2.03
C SER A 459 19.55 28.94 0.86
N ARG A 460 19.39 27.63 0.66
CA ARG A 460 18.63 27.06 -0.47
C ARG A 460 17.15 26.94 -0.11
N ALA A 461 16.28 27.54 -0.92
CA ALA A 461 14.84 27.36 -0.80
C ALA A 461 14.44 25.93 -1.20
N VAL A 462 13.62 25.29 -0.38
CA VAL A 462 13.10 23.93 -0.61
C VAL A 462 11.60 23.90 -0.36
N THR A 463 10.96 22.84 -0.84
CA THR A 463 9.58 22.53 -0.50
C THR A 463 9.53 21.16 0.17
N VAL A 464 8.90 21.07 1.34
CA VAL A 464 8.76 19.85 2.13
C VAL A 464 7.34 19.29 1.97
N LYS A 465 7.24 18.08 1.45
CA LYS A 465 6.02 17.29 1.35
C LYS A 465 5.91 16.36 2.54
N ILE A 466 4.81 16.48 3.27
CA ILE A 466 4.48 15.63 4.42
C ILE A 466 3.26 14.82 4.05
N LEU A 467 3.41 13.50 4.01
CA LEU A 467 2.28 12.60 3.90
C LEU A 467 1.60 12.52 5.28
N GLU A 468 0.30 12.80 5.32
CA GLU A 468 -0.52 12.63 6.51
C GLU A 468 -1.70 11.70 6.16
N GLU A 469 -2.13 10.87 7.10
CA GLU A 469 -3.36 10.08 6.96
C GLU A 469 -4.55 11.06 6.84
N SER A 470 -5.03 11.29 5.62
CA SER A 470 -6.19 12.14 5.42
C SER A 470 -7.45 11.39 5.87
N GLU A 471 -8.26 12.00 6.74
CA GLU A 471 -9.59 11.50 7.13
C GLU A 471 -10.60 11.52 5.96
N ILE A 472 -10.27 12.16 4.83
CA ILE A 472 -11.22 12.55 3.77
C ILE A 472 -11.26 11.53 2.62
N PHE A 473 -10.19 10.78 2.37
CA PHE A 473 -10.10 9.81 1.27
C PHE A 473 -9.79 8.41 1.80
N PHE A 474 -10.74 7.48 1.67
CA PHE A 474 -10.57 6.07 2.07
C PHE A 474 -9.54 5.38 1.16
N TYR A 475 -8.41 4.99 1.73
CA TYR A 475 -7.23 4.50 1.02
C TYR A 475 -7.27 2.98 0.73
N THR A 476 -6.70 2.57 -0.42
CA THR A 476 -6.20 1.21 -0.68
C THR A 476 -4.66 1.19 -0.68
N PRO A 477 -3.99 0.34 0.12
CA PRO A 477 -2.55 0.20 0.19
C PRO A 477 -1.84 -0.11 -1.11
N GLY A 478 -0.72 0.59 -1.27
CA GLY A 478 0.21 0.45 -2.36
C GLY A 478 -0.19 1.19 -3.63
N VAL A 479 -0.99 2.24 -3.50
CA VAL A 479 -1.19 3.26 -4.54
C VAL A 479 -0.49 4.55 -4.07
N GLY A 480 0.48 5.02 -4.84
CA GLY A 480 1.21 6.26 -4.56
C GLY A 480 2.22 6.21 -3.43
N GLU A 481 2.87 5.05 -3.27
CA GLU A 481 3.98 4.90 -2.34
C GLU A 481 5.13 5.84 -2.73
N LEU A 482 5.87 6.32 -1.73
CA LEU A 482 7.14 7.04 -1.92
C LEU A 482 8.08 6.31 -2.89
N THR A 483 7.98 4.98 -2.99
CA THR A 483 8.74 4.14 -3.92
C THR A 483 8.46 4.46 -5.40
N ASP A 484 7.21 4.67 -5.80
CA ASP A 484 6.82 5.03 -7.17
C ASP A 484 7.30 6.44 -7.52
N GLU A 485 7.12 7.37 -6.59
CA GLU A 485 7.61 8.74 -6.70
C GLU A 485 9.13 8.79 -6.86
N LEU A 486 9.87 8.07 -6.01
CA LEU A 486 11.32 7.94 -6.11
C LEU A 486 11.74 7.26 -7.41
N THR A 487 10.99 6.26 -7.89
CA THR A 487 11.28 5.54 -9.14
C THR A 487 11.17 6.48 -10.34
N LEU A 488 10.08 7.25 -10.42
CA LEU A 488 9.87 8.22 -11.51
C LEU A 488 10.91 9.33 -11.46
N LEU A 489 11.09 9.98 -10.31
CA LEU A 489 11.97 11.15 -10.18
C LEU A 489 13.46 10.82 -10.35
N ARG A 490 13.86 9.55 -10.21
CA ARG A 490 15.22 9.08 -10.46
C ARG A 490 15.43 8.55 -11.87
N HIS A 491 14.37 8.32 -12.63
CA HIS A 491 14.51 7.78 -13.97
C HIS A 491 15.09 8.85 -14.92
N PRO A 492 16.04 8.49 -15.82
CA PRO A 492 16.72 9.45 -16.69
C PRO A 492 15.79 10.31 -17.57
N GLU A 493 14.60 9.80 -17.89
CA GLU A 493 13.59 10.54 -18.66
C GLU A 493 12.95 11.70 -17.89
N PHE A 494 12.85 11.60 -16.56
CA PHE A 494 12.15 12.57 -15.72
C PHE A 494 13.09 13.48 -14.93
N ILE A 495 14.28 12.97 -14.59
CA ILE A 495 15.23 13.68 -13.73
C ILE A 495 15.66 15.03 -14.32
N LEU A 496 15.62 15.18 -15.65
CA LEU A 496 15.92 16.44 -16.35
C LEU A 496 14.67 17.19 -16.86
N HIS A 497 13.47 16.66 -16.69
CA HIS A 497 12.27 17.32 -17.20
C HIS A 497 11.98 18.59 -16.38
N PRO A 498 11.86 19.78 -16.99
CA PRO A 498 11.81 21.04 -16.26
C PRO A 498 10.53 21.23 -15.44
N THR A 499 9.41 20.67 -15.91
CA THR A 499 8.10 20.72 -15.25
C THR A 499 7.93 19.66 -14.15
N MET A 500 8.99 18.91 -13.83
CA MET A 500 8.96 17.85 -12.82
C MET A 500 9.82 18.25 -11.64
N VAL A 501 9.30 18.09 -10.43
CA VAL A 501 10.02 18.41 -9.21
C VAL A 501 11.35 17.64 -9.10
N LYS A 502 12.35 18.21 -8.42
CA LYS A 502 13.66 17.59 -8.21
C LYS A 502 13.84 17.19 -6.76
N LEU A 503 14.31 15.97 -6.52
CA LEU A 503 14.55 15.45 -5.18
C LEU A 503 15.85 16.02 -4.59
N VAL A 504 15.77 16.52 -3.35
CA VAL A 504 16.94 16.88 -2.52
C VAL A 504 17.23 15.76 -1.53
N GLY A 505 16.19 15.25 -0.88
CA GLY A 505 16.30 14.20 0.11
C GLY A 505 14.95 13.73 0.63
N TYR A 506 14.98 12.89 1.65
CA TYR A 506 13.80 12.27 2.25
C TYR A 506 14.01 12.15 3.76
N CYS A 507 12.92 12.04 4.51
CA CYS A 507 12.96 11.71 5.93
C CYS A 507 12.28 10.36 6.17
N CYS A 508 12.79 9.60 7.14
CA CYS A 508 12.09 8.44 7.68
C CYS A 508 10.67 8.88 8.08
N GLU A 509 9.62 8.13 7.68
CA GLU A 509 8.18 8.51 7.81
C GLU A 509 7.60 9.36 6.66
N ASP A 510 7.68 8.88 5.42
CA ASP A 510 6.83 9.35 4.30
C ASP A 510 6.89 10.86 4.00
N ARG A 511 8.08 11.45 4.09
CA ARG A 511 8.31 12.88 3.84
C ARG A 511 9.41 13.09 2.81
N VAL A 512 9.15 14.00 1.87
CA VAL A 512 10.03 14.27 0.74
C VAL A 512 10.44 15.73 0.74
N VAL A 513 11.73 15.99 0.47
CA VAL A 513 12.25 17.34 0.32
C VAL A 513 12.61 17.58 -1.13
N TYR A 514 12.00 18.62 -1.69
CA TYR A 514 12.17 19.02 -3.07
C TYR A 514 13.02 20.28 -3.21
N ASP A 515 13.80 20.34 -4.28
CA ASP A 515 14.47 21.54 -4.73
C ASP A 515 13.46 22.40 -5.49
N LEU A 516 12.67 23.15 -4.73
CA LEU A 516 11.57 23.92 -5.27
C LEU A 516 11.35 25.17 -4.43
N ASP A 517 11.56 26.31 -5.07
CA ASP A 517 11.21 27.63 -4.57
C ASP A 517 9.82 28.02 -5.11
N SER A 518 8.79 27.53 -4.44
CA SER A 518 7.39 27.66 -4.87
C SER A 518 6.80 29.03 -4.51
N LEU A 519 6.07 29.64 -5.45
CA LEU A 519 5.13 30.73 -5.14
C LEU A 519 3.95 30.17 -4.39
N ASP A 520 3.15 29.32 -5.03
CA ASP A 520 2.01 28.62 -4.45
C ASP A 520 1.45 27.61 -5.48
N THR A 521 0.37 26.92 -5.12
CA THR A 521 -0.41 26.12 -6.08
C THR A 521 -1.15 27.02 -7.06
N ALA A 522 -1.37 26.55 -8.29
CA ALA A 522 -2.12 27.29 -9.30
C ALA A 522 -3.54 27.63 -8.81
N GLN A 523 -4.17 26.75 -8.03
CA GLN A 523 -5.46 26.97 -7.38
C GLN A 523 -5.46 28.21 -6.48
N ASN A 524 -4.46 28.38 -5.61
CA ASN A 524 -4.38 29.52 -4.71
C ASN A 524 -4.12 30.82 -5.49
N LEU A 525 -3.29 30.75 -6.53
CA LEU A 525 -3.00 31.87 -7.41
C LEU A 525 -4.19 32.29 -8.30
N LEU A 526 -5.23 31.47 -8.47
CA LEU A 526 -6.36 31.79 -9.36
C LEU A 526 -7.06 33.10 -9.02
N LYS A 527 -7.12 33.46 -7.74
CA LYS A 527 -7.79 34.67 -7.26
C LYS A 527 -6.89 35.90 -7.30
N GLU A 528 -5.58 35.69 -7.31
CA GLU A 528 -4.58 36.76 -7.29
C GLU A 528 -4.53 37.51 -8.63
N ASP A 529 -4.48 38.84 -8.56
CA ASP A 529 -4.33 39.69 -9.75
C ASP A 529 -2.92 39.60 -10.35
N SER A 530 -1.95 39.15 -9.55
CA SER A 530 -0.61 38.84 -10.02
C SER A 530 -0.60 37.66 -11.00
N PHE A 531 -1.56 36.74 -10.94
CA PHE A 531 -1.64 35.62 -11.89
C PHE A 531 -2.38 36.07 -13.16
N THR A 532 -1.72 36.91 -13.95
CA THR A 532 -2.24 37.53 -15.17
C THR A 532 -2.51 36.52 -16.29
N TRP A 533 -3.23 36.94 -17.33
CA TRP A 533 -3.48 36.19 -18.56
C TRP A 533 -2.21 35.53 -19.11
N MET A 534 -1.12 36.30 -19.27
CA MET A 534 0.16 35.79 -19.75
C MET A 534 0.69 34.66 -18.88
N ARG A 535 0.68 34.84 -17.55
CA ARG A 535 1.19 33.86 -16.58
C ARG A 535 0.34 32.60 -16.57
N ARG A 536 -0.99 32.73 -16.67
CA ARG A 536 -1.92 31.59 -16.81
C ARG A 536 -1.64 30.78 -18.07
N ILE A 537 -1.45 31.46 -19.21
CA ILE A 537 -1.10 30.79 -20.47
C ILE A 537 0.28 30.12 -20.37
N LYS A 538 1.26 30.74 -19.70
CA LYS A 538 2.57 30.13 -19.43
C LYS A 538 2.44 28.82 -18.66
N VAL A 539 1.74 28.85 -17.53
CA VAL A 539 1.54 27.68 -16.66
C VAL A 539 0.72 26.60 -17.38
N ALA A 540 -0.36 26.98 -18.07
CA ALA A 540 -1.18 26.02 -18.81
C ALA A 540 -0.39 25.36 -19.96
N LEU A 541 0.38 26.14 -20.73
CA LEU A 541 1.16 25.62 -21.83
C LEU A 541 2.33 24.74 -21.34
N GLY A 542 3.06 25.16 -20.32
CA GLY A 542 4.15 24.38 -19.73
C GLY A 542 3.67 23.05 -19.15
N PHE A 543 2.49 23.03 -18.51
CA PHE A 543 1.87 21.81 -18.01
C PHE A 543 1.32 20.95 -19.15
N GLY A 544 0.73 21.56 -20.18
CA GLY A 544 0.29 20.87 -21.40
C GLY A 544 1.44 20.15 -22.11
N CYS A 545 2.62 20.77 -22.19
CA CYS A 545 3.83 20.15 -22.72
C CYS A 545 4.30 18.95 -21.89
N LEU A 546 4.20 19.02 -20.54
CA LEU A 546 4.49 17.87 -19.68
C LEU A 546 3.53 16.71 -19.98
N LEU A 547 2.23 16.98 -20.09
CA LEU A 547 1.25 15.94 -20.40
C LEU A 547 1.47 15.36 -21.80
N GLU A 548 1.81 16.17 -22.81
CA GLU A 548 2.21 15.66 -24.13
C GLU A 548 3.42 14.69 -24.03
N PHE A 549 4.43 15.05 -23.24
CA PHE A 549 5.59 14.19 -23.00
C PHE A 549 5.22 12.88 -22.27
N LEU A 550 4.31 12.96 -21.29
CA LEU A 550 3.83 11.80 -20.53
C LEU A 550 2.97 10.86 -21.41
N HIS A 551 2.11 11.43 -22.24
CA HIS A 551 1.19 10.71 -23.13
C HIS A 551 1.89 10.15 -24.37
N SER A 552 3.13 10.56 -24.66
CA SER A 552 3.89 10.01 -25.77
C SER A 552 4.35 8.58 -25.50
N THR A 553 4.18 7.72 -26.50
CA THR A 553 4.73 6.36 -26.57
C THR A 553 6.08 6.30 -27.30
N ASP A 554 6.66 7.45 -27.66
CA ASP A 554 7.95 7.51 -28.37
C ASP A 554 9.05 6.91 -27.49
N GLY A 555 9.43 5.65 -27.77
CA GLY A 555 10.41 4.88 -27.00
C GLY A 555 9.84 4.16 -25.76
N ARG A 556 8.51 4.03 -25.63
CA ARG A 556 7.82 3.36 -24.51
C ARG A 556 6.72 2.43 -24.99
N ASP A 557 6.52 1.33 -24.27
CA ASP A 557 5.45 0.37 -24.57
C ASP A 557 4.05 0.92 -24.23
N LEU A 558 3.94 1.74 -23.18
CA LEU A 558 2.69 2.36 -22.72
C LEU A 558 2.91 3.85 -22.37
N PRO A 559 1.94 4.73 -22.65
CA PRO A 559 2.00 6.12 -22.21
C PRO A 559 1.81 6.21 -20.69
N TYR A 560 2.30 7.28 -20.09
CA TYR A 560 1.96 7.62 -18.71
C TYR A 560 0.57 8.28 -18.67
N ALA A 561 -0.26 7.89 -17.70
CA ALA A 561 -1.48 8.63 -17.35
C ALA A 561 -1.37 9.13 -15.90
N VAL A 562 -1.69 10.40 -15.67
CA VAL A 562 -1.49 11.13 -14.40
C VAL A 562 -2.68 10.99 -13.45
N ARG A 563 -3.90 11.06 -13.98
CA ARG A 563 -5.18 10.68 -13.35
C ARG A 563 -5.66 11.49 -12.15
N ASN A 564 -4.86 12.42 -11.65
CA ASN A 564 -5.20 13.31 -10.54
C ASN A 564 -4.80 14.77 -10.84
N ILE A 565 -5.09 15.19 -12.07
CA ILE A 565 -4.79 16.54 -12.53
C ILE A 565 -5.82 17.50 -11.93
N HIS A 566 -5.31 18.47 -11.19
CA HIS A 566 -6.12 19.48 -10.53
C HIS A 566 -5.29 20.76 -10.32
N PRO A 567 -5.86 21.99 -10.37
CA PRO A 567 -5.09 23.21 -10.13
C PRO A 567 -4.37 23.26 -8.78
N SER A 568 -4.84 22.54 -7.74
CA SER A 568 -4.13 22.46 -6.46
C SER A 568 -2.92 21.53 -6.48
N HIS A 569 -2.80 20.65 -7.49
CA HIS A 569 -1.66 19.73 -7.67
C HIS A 569 -0.62 20.26 -8.67
N ILE A 570 -0.84 21.46 -9.22
CA ILE A 570 0.13 22.15 -10.06
C ILE A 570 0.80 23.22 -9.22
N MET A 571 2.04 22.98 -8.79
CA MET A 571 2.83 24.00 -8.10
C MET A 571 3.33 25.02 -9.12
N VAL A 572 3.43 26.28 -8.73
CA VAL A 572 3.98 27.35 -9.57
C VAL A 572 5.21 27.92 -8.89
N ASP A 573 6.35 27.96 -9.59
CA ASP A 573 7.59 28.56 -9.08
C ASP A 573 7.59 30.10 -9.23
N LYS A 574 8.62 30.77 -8.71
CA LYS A 574 8.76 32.24 -8.78
C LYS A 574 8.83 32.81 -10.19
N GLU A 575 9.21 32.00 -11.16
CA GLU A 575 9.25 32.34 -12.57
C GLU A 575 7.93 32.03 -13.30
N TYR A 576 6.88 31.58 -12.60
CA TYR A 576 5.61 31.13 -13.16
C TYR A 576 5.74 29.93 -14.10
N ASN A 577 6.66 29.03 -13.80
CA ASN A 577 6.70 27.71 -14.42
C ASN A 577 5.83 26.73 -13.62
N PRO A 578 5.10 25.84 -14.30
CA PRO A 578 4.39 24.74 -13.66
C PRO A 578 5.41 23.70 -13.17
N ILE A 579 5.21 23.19 -11.96
CA ILE A 579 5.99 22.10 -11.38
C ILE A 579 5.02 21.05 -10.87
N TRP A 580 5.13 19.85 -11.42
CA TRP A 580 4.36 18.69 -11.02
C TRP A 580 5.07 17.93 -9.89
N TYR A 581 4.34 17.60 -8.83
CA TYR A 581 4.87 17.01 -7.60
C TYR A 581 4.00 15.85 -7.05
N GLU A 582 2.95 15.45 -7.77
CA GLU A 582 2.00 14.43 -7.30
C GLU A 582 2.08 13.16 -8.15
N PHE A 583 2.68 12.11 -7.61
CA PHE A 583 2.94 10.88 -8.38
C PHE A 583 2.01 9.74 -8.02
N GLY A 584 1.11 9.97 -7.04
CA GLY A 584 0.42 8.88 -6.39
C GLY A 584 -0.56 8.11 -7.26
N MET A 585 -0.98 8.74 -8.37
CA MET A 585 -1.99 8.21 -9.29
C MET A 585 -1.42 7.94 -10.69
N PHE A 586 -0.10 8.05 -10.85
CA PHE A 586 0.55 7.75 -12.13
C PHE A 586 0.33 6.29 -12.50
N THR A 587 0.21 6.03 -13.80
CA THR A 587 0.21 4.67 -14.35
C THR A 587 0.95 4.66 -15.68
N GLY A 588 1.55 3.54 -16.04
CA GLY A 588 2.20 3.34 -17.35
C GLY A 588 3.65 3.70 -17.45
N GLY A 589 4.14 3.73 -18.68
CA GLY A 589 5.58 3.76 -18.97
C GLY A 589 6.34 2.69 -18.20
N ILE A 590 7.27 3.10 -17.34
CA ILE A 590 8.12 2.20 -16.54
C ILE A 590 7.44 1.66 -15.28
N LEU A 591 6.24 2.14 -14.96
CA LEU A 591 5.55 1.74 -13.73
C LEU A 591 4.90 0.35 -13.89
N PRO A 592 4.90 -0.48 -12.83
CA PRO A 592 4.40 -1.85 -12.91
C PRO A 592 2.93 -1.94 -13.35
N LEU A 593 2.61 -2.94 -14.18
CA LEU A 593 1.22 -3.22 -14.61
C LEU A 593 0.27 -3.49 -13.42
N SER A 594 0.79 -3.91 -12.27
CA SER A 594 0.01 -4.11 -11.05
C SER A 594 -0.59 -2.81 -10.49
N GLN A 595 0.02 -1.66 -10.74
CA GLN A 595 -0.48 -0.34 -10.33
C GLN A 595 -1.83 0.00 -11.00
N TYR A 596 -2.01 -0.43 -12.26
CA TYR A 596 -3.24 -0.23 -13.02
C TYR A 596 -4.45 -0.97 -12.40
N LYS A 597 -4.24 -2.19 -11.92
CA LYS A 597 -5.32 -3.00 -11.31
C LYS A 597 -5.76 -2.43 -9.95
N LYS A 598 -4.83 -1.89 -9.16
CA LYS A 598 -5.13 -1.25 -7.87
C LYS A 598 -6.00 0.01 -8.02
N LEU A 599 -5.62 0.86 -8.97
CA LEU A 599 -6.36 2.07 -9.30
C LEU A 599 -7.75 1.76 -9.90
N TYR A 600 -7.89 0.67 -10.66
CA TYR A 600 -9.17 0.24 -11.26
C TYR A 600 -10.25 -0.01 -10.19
N ASN A 601 -9.85 -0.62 -9.07
CA ASN A 601 -10.75 -0.94 -7.96
C ASN A 601 -11.10 0.31 -7.12
N PHE A 602 -10.12 1.19 -6.85
CA PHE A 602 -10.32 2.43 -6.09
C PHE A 602 -11.39 3.35 -6.73
N VAL A 603 -11.31 3.53 -8.05
CA VAL A 603 -12.14 4.48 -8.81
C VAL A 603 -13.58 3.97 -9.01
N ARG A 604 -13.78 2.64 -9.08
CA ARG A 604 -15.11 2.01 -9.24
C ARG A 604 -16.00 2.20 -8.01
N GLY A 605 -15.41 2.36 -6.82
CA GLY A 605 -16.13 2.65 -5.57
C GLY A 605 -16.67 4.09 -5.45
N TYR A 606 -16.14 5.04 -6.23
CA TYR A 606 -16.50 6.47 -6.19
C TYR A 606 -17.20 6.99 -7.46
N GLY A 607 -17.64 6.09 -8.35
CA GLY A 607 -18.46 6.46 -9.51
C GLY A 607 -17.73 7.13 -10.68
N TYR A 608 -16.40 7.11 -10.71
CA TYR A 608 -15.62 7.56 -11.87
C TYR A 608 -15.57 6.43 -12.93
N ASN A 609 -16.60 6.34 -13.76
CA ASN A 609 -16.83 5.23 -14.69
C ASN A 609 -15.85 5.12 -15.88
N GLU A 610 -14.73 5.85 -15.91
CA GLU A 610 -13.78 5.87 -17.03
C GLU A 610 -12.49 5.05 -16.76
N PHE A 611 -12.57 3.78 -16.34
CA PHE A 611 -11.39 2.86 -16.32
C PHE A 611 -11.40 1.71 -17.37
N HIS A 612 -10.26 1.41 -18.01
CA HIS A 612 -10.03 0.23 -18.89
C HIS A 612 -8.84 -0.61 -18.37
N PRO A 613 -8.93 -1.96 -18.36
CA PRO A 613 -7.94 -2.85 -17.72
C PRO A 613 -6.58 -2.96 -18.42
N GLU A 614 -6.43 -2.44 -19.64
CA GLU A 614 -5.18 -2.53 -20.44
C GLU A 614 -4.26 -1.30 -20.32
N GLY A 615 -4.63 -0.33 -19.49
CA GLY A 615 -3.81 0.84 -19.18
C GLY A 615 -3.91 2.00 -20.16
N GLY A 616 -3.94 3.22 -19.62
CA GLY A 616 -3.93 4.46 -20.39
C GLY A 616 -5.31 4.92 -20.86
N ARG A 617 -5.92 5.85 -20.11
CA ARG A 617 -6.81 6.82 -20.74
C ARG A 617 -6.20 8.21 -20.60
N THR A 618 -5.24 8.49 -21.47
CA THR A 618 -4.69 9.84 -21.64
C THR A 618 -5.79 10.88 -21.92
N GLU A 619 -6.92 10.43 -22.46
CA GLU A 619 -8.15 11.19 -22.69
C GLU A 619 -8.82 11.68 -21.40
N SER A 620 -8.65 10.96 -20.27
CA SER A 620 -9.13 11.42 -18.96
C SER A 620 -8.21 12.53 -18.41
N ASP A 621 -6.92 12.47 -18.68
CA ASP A 621 -5.99 13.57 -18.38
C ASP A 621 -6.29 14.81 -19.24
N VAL A 622 -6.68 14.62 -20.51
CA VAL A 622 -7.12 15.71 -21.40
C VAL A 622 -8.37 16.39 -20.82
N LEU A 623 -9.36 15.61 -20.35
CA LEU A 623 -10.54 16.13 -19.67
C LEU A 623 -10.15 16.98 -18.46
N ALA A 624 -9.30 16.44 -17.59
CA ALA A 624 -8.87 17.14 -16.38
C ALA A 624 -8.04 18.39 -16.70
N PHE A 625 -7.21 18.36 -17.74
CA PHE A 625 -6.52 19.55 -18.27
C PHE A 625 -7.51 20.60 -18.82
N GLY A 626 -8.57 20.16 -19.50
CA GLY A 626 -9.68 21.03 -19.92
C GLY A 626 -10.35 21.74 -18.73
N VAL A 627 -10.57 21.03 -17.62
CA VAL A 627 -11.08 21.63 -16.38
C VAL A 627 -10.09 22.65 -15.82
N VAL A 628 -8.79 22.36 -15.80
CA VAL A 628 -7.74 23.33 -15.40
C VAL A 628 -7.79 24.59 -16.27
N LEU A 629 -7.92 24.44 -17.60
CA LEU A 629 -8.08 25.59 -18.49
C LEU A 629 -9.33 26.40 -18.16
N LEU A 630 -10.46 25.76 -17.84
CA LEU A 630 -11.67 26.46 -17.40
C LEU A 630 -11.45 27.25 -16.12
N ASN A 631 -10.82 26.64 -15.11
CA ASN A 631 -10.46 27.35 -13.88
C ASN A 631 -9.62 28.60 -14.20
N PHE A 632 -8.64 28.45 -15.10
CA PHE A 632 -7.71 29.52 -15.45
C PHE A 632 -8.41 30.68 -16.16
N ILE A 633 -9.21 30.40 -17.20
CA ILE A 633 -9.84 31.44 -18.00
C ILE A 633 -11.05 32.08 -17.31
N THR A 634 -11.74 31.37 -16.42
CA THR A 634 -12.93 31.90 -15.71
C THR A 634 -12.61 32.51 -14.34
N LYS A 635 -11.37 32.37 -13.85
CA LYS A 635 -10.96 32.67 -12.45
C LYS A 635 -11.81 31.96 -11.38
N ARG A 636 -12.47 30.83 -11.72
CA ARG A 636 -13.25 30.06 -10.75
C ARG A 636 -12.38 28.98 -10.11
N PRO A 637 -12.25 28.91 -8.78
CA PRO A 637 -11.53 27.82 -8.10
C PRO A 637 -12.31 26.52 -8.17
N TYR A 638 -11.61 25.40 -8.17
CA TYR A 638 -12.26 24.10 -7.96
C TYR A 638 -12.63 23.90 -6.49
N LYS A 639 -13.69 23.12 -6.24
CA LYS A 639 -14.16 22.74 -4.90
C LYS A 639 -14.37 21.22 -4.84
N HIS A 640 -13.66 20.55 -3.93
CA HIS A 640 -13.68 19.08 -3.81
C HIS A 640 -15.05 18.46 -3.48
N LEU A 641 -15.91 19.16 -2.73
CA LEU A 641 -17.19 18.63 -2.23
C LEU A 641 -18.37 18.72 -3.22
N GLU A 642 -18.22 19.48 -4.31
CA GLU A 642 -19.30 19.74 -5.29
C GLU A 642 -19.15 18.89 -6.57
N GLY A 643 -18.15 18.00 -6.64
CA GLY A 643 -17.85 17.18 -7.83
C GLY A 643 -17.24 18.00 -8.99
N PRO A 644 -16.87 17.37 -10.12
CA PRO A 644 -16.41 18.10 -11.29
C PRO A 644 -17.59 18.91 -11.88
N PHE A 645 -17.51 20.25 -11.83
CA PHE A 645 -18.45 21.25 -12.39
C PHE A 645 -18.64 21.21 -13.92
N ARG A 646 -18.31 20.07 -14.54
CA ARG A 646 -18.33 19.87 -15.98
C ARG A 646 -19.68 20.23 -16.57
N ASP A 647 -20.77 19.75 -15.97
CA ASP A 647 -22.12 19.94 -16.51
C ASP A 647 -22.58 21.39 -16.41
N ASP A 648 -22.31 22.08 -15.30
CA ASP A 648 -22.65 23.49 -15.13
C ASP A 648 -21.90 24.39 -16.12
N TRP A 649 -20.60 24.13 -16.34
CA TRP A 649 -19.78 24.96 -17.22
C TRP A 649 -20.03 24.70 -18.70
N VAL A 650 -20.26 23.44 -19.07
CA VAL A 650 -20.68 23.08 -20.42
C VAL A 650 -22.05 23.71 -20.71
N LYS A 651 -23.01 23.59 -19.79
CA LYS A 651 -24.33 24.22 -19.93
C LYS A 651 -24.25 25.74 -20.06
N MET A 652 -23.47 26.41 -19.21
CA MET A 652 -23.25 27.87 -19.32
C MET A 652 -22.67 28.27 -20.69
N TYR A 653 -21.74 27.48 -21.22
CA TYR A 653 -21.14 27.74 -22.52
C TYR A 653 -22.13 27.48 -23.68
N GLU A 654 -22.88 26.38 -23.61
CA GLU A 654 -23.93 26.03 -24.58
C GLU A 654 -25.03 27.10 -24.63
N GLU A 655 -25.49 27.59 -23.48
CA GLU A 655 -26.43 28.71 -23.37
C GLU A 655 -25.85 29.99 -24.02
N LYS A 656 -24.56 30.27 -23.77
CA LYS A 656 -23.87 31.44 -24.34
C LYS A 656 -23.68 31.33 -25.86
N ILE A 657 -23.48 30.13 -26.39
CA ILE A 657 -23.48 29.86 -27.84
C ILE A 657 -24.87 29.99 -28.43
N ALA A 658 -25.89 29.46 -27.76
CA ALA A 658 -27.27 29.45 -28.24
C ALA A 658 -27.82 30.88 -28.39
N GLY A 659 -27.39 31.82 -27.53
CA GLY A 659 -27.75 33.23 -27.58
C GLY A 659 -26.84 34.12 -28.45
N SER A 660 -25.81 33.59 -29.14
CA SER A 660 -24.86 34.39 -29.91
C SER A 660 -25.09 34.27 -31.42
N ASP A 661 -25.19 35.41 -32.12
CA ASP A 661 -25.32 35.48 -33.58
C ASP A 661 -24.07 34.94 -34.32
N ASP A 662 -22.90 35.03 -33.69
CA ASP A 662 -21.64 34.50 -34.20
C ASP A 662 -21.02 33.55 -33.17
N LYS A 663 -21.27 32.25 -33.36
CA LYS A 663 -20.73 31.17 -32.52
C LYS A 663 -19.20 31.15 -32.51
N THR A 664 -18.53 31.76 -33.49
CA THR A 664 -17.07 31.74 -33.57
C THR A 664 -16.39 32.71 -32.62
N LYS A 665 -17.13 33.70 -32.08
CA LYS A 665 -16.67 34.77 -31.19
C LYS A 665 -17.00 34.56 -29.71
N CYS A 666 -17.67 33.46 -29.34
CA CYS A 666 -18.01 33.20 -27.95
C CYS A 666 -16.74 32.96 -27.11
N SER A 667 -16.53 33.76 -26.05
CA SER A 667 -15.45 33.59 -25.09
C SER A 667 -15.98 33.47 -23.67
N SER A 668 -15.40 32.55 -22.90
CA SER A 668 -15.67 32.37 -21.47
C SER A 668 -14.58 32.99 -20.59
N VAL A 669 -13.69 33.81 -21.16
CA VAL A 669 -12.64 34.49 -20.41
C VAL A 669 -13.26 35.52 -19.46
N HIS A 670 -12.78 35.55 -18.23
CA HIS A 670 -13.22 36.50 -17.22
C HIS A 670 -12.83 37.93 -17.63
N ALA A 671 -13.75 38.89 -17.49
CA ALA A 671 -13.55 40.27 -17.94
C ALA A 671 -12.27 40.93 -17.38
N SER A 672 -11.87 40.59 -16.15
CA SER A 672 -10.62 41.11 -15.58
C SER A 672 -9.37 40.62 -16.32
N LEU A 673 -9.40 39.40 -16.88
CA LEU A 673 -8.30 38.86 -17.69
C LEU A 673 -8.33 39.43 -19.10
N GLU A 674 -9.51 39.81 -19.61
CA GLU A 674 -9.62 40.53 -20.89
C GLU A 674 -8.98 41.93 -20.81
N ALA A 675 -8.96 42.52 -19.61
CA ALA A 675 -8.29 43.79 -19.33
C ALA A 675 -6.77 43.66 -19.11
N ASP A 676 -6.21 42.44 -19.02
CA ASP A 676 -4.79 42.25 -18.74
C ASP A 676 -3.90 42.70 -19.91
N PRO A 677 -2.74 43.32 -19.62
CA PRO A 677 -1.71 43.57 -20.62
C PRO A 677 -1.28 42.26 -21.29
N GLY A 678 -1.50 42.16 -22.61
CA GLY A 678 -1.18 40.96 -23.39
C GLY A 678 -2.37 40.03 -23.65
N PHE A 679 -3.57 40.34 -23.19
CA PHE A 679 -4.77 39.71 -23.73
C PHE A 679 -5.01 40.16 -25.18
N TYR A 680 -5.33 39.20 -26.05
CA TYR A 680 -5.79 39.48 -27.41
C TYR A 680 -7.20 38.94 -27.57
N SER A 681 -8.12 39.77 -28.07
CA SER A 681 -9.53 39.39 -28.23
C SER A 681 -9.75 38.14 -29.09
N GLU A 682 -8.83 37.83 -30.01
CA GLU A 682 -8.86 36.60 -30.81
C GLU A 682 -8.47 35.33 -30.03
N ASP A 683 -7.75 35.46 -28.92
CA ASP A 683 -7.29 34.32 -28.12
C ASP A 683 -8.40 33.78 -27.21
N GLY A 684 -9.29 34.66 -26.73
CA GLY A 684 -10.40 34.28 -25.85
C GLY A 684 -11.32 33.20 -26.45
N PRO A 685 -11.87 33.38 -27.67
CA PRO A 685 -12.70 32.37 -28.31
C PRO A 685 -11.92 31.10 -28.69
N LYS A 686 -10.64 31.23 -29.07
CA LYS A 686 -9.79 30.08 -29.42
C LYS A 686 -9.54 29.18 -28.21
N ILE A 687 -9.12 29.75 -27.08
CA ILE A 687 -8.89 28.95 -25.87
C ILE A 687 -10.20 28.37 -25.33
N THR A 688 -11.30 29.13 -25.41
CA THR A 688 -12.61 28.65 -24.92
C THR A 688 -13.06 27.44 -25.74
N ARG A 689 -12.96 27.50 -27.07
CA ARG A 689 -13.27 26.36 -27.94
C ARG A 689 -12.38 25.16 -27.67
N LEU A 690 -11.06 25.36 -27.58
CA LEU A 690 -10.11 24.29 -27.25
C LEU A 690 -10.47 23.62 -25.92
N THR A 691 -10.81 24.43 -24.93
CA THR A 691 -11.20 23.96 -23.60
C THR A 691 -12.45 23.11 -23.65
N MET A 692 -13.45 23.51 -24.44
CA MET A 692 -14.68 22.74 -24.65
C MET A 692 -14.43 21.40 -25.33
N GLN A 693 -13.54 21.37 -26.33
CA GLN A 693 -13.10 20.12 -26.96
C GLN A 693 -12.42 19.17 -25.96
N CYS A 694 -11.67 19.71 -24.99
CA CYS A 694 -11.01 18.88 -23.98
C CYS A 694 -12.03 18.26 -23.00
N VAL A 695 -13.14 18.95 -22.71
CA VAL A 695 -14.15 18.50 -21.74
C VAL A 695 -15.34 17.74 -22.35
N GLU A 696 -15.19 17.28 -23.60
CA GLU A 696 -16.19 16.48 -24.31
C GLU A 696 -16.56 15.19 -23.56
N TYR A 697 -17.83 14.77 -23.70
CA TYR A 697 -18.36 13.62 -22.96
C TYR A 697 -17.76 12.32 -23.40
N SER A 698 -17.69 12.12 -24.70
CA SER A 698 -17.06 10.96 -25.30
C SER A 698 -15.54 11.15 -25.30
N PRO A 699 -14.76 10.24 -24.67
CA PRO A 699 -13.30 10.32 -24.66
C PRO A 699 -12.68 10.34 -26.07
N ARG A 700 -13.35 9.71 -27.05
CA ARG A 700 -12.88 9.63 -28.44
C ARG A 700 -12.94 10.95 -29.19
N ASP A 701 -13.77 11.87 -28.73
CA ASP A 701 -13.96 13.19 -29.34
C ASP A 701 -13.03 14.25 -28.73
N ARG A 702 -12.31 13.89 -27.64
CA ARG A 702 -11.30 14.74 -27.02
C ARG A 702 -10.03 14.77 -27.89
N PRO A 703 -9.37 15.93 -28.05
CA PRO A 703 -8.08 16.00 -28.73
C PRO A 703 -6.97 15.32 -27.93
N SER A 704 -5.92 14.83 -28.58
CA SER A 704 -4.69 14.42 -27.87
C SER A 704 -3.97 15.63 -27.28
N MET A 705 -3.18 15.45 -26.22
CA MET A 705 -2.40 16.56 -25.64
C MET A 705 -1.46 17.22 -26.64
N ARG A 706 -0.90 16.46 -27.60
CA ARG A 706 -0.14 17.02 -28.74
C ARG A 706 -0.98 17.97 -29.58
N GLN A 707 -2.24 17.64 -29.87
CA GLN A 707 -3.15 18.53 -30.58
C GLN A 707 -3.50 19.76 -29.73
N VAL A 708 -3.72 19.58 -28.42
CA VAL A 708 -4.00 20.67 -27.48
C VAL A 708 -2.85 21.67 -27.44
N VAL A 709 -1.62 21.21 -27.21
CA VAL A 709 -0.40 22.05 -27.19
C VAL A 709 -0.24 22.79 -28.52
N ASN A 710 -0.39 22.09 -29.66
CA ASN A 710 -0.33 22.71 -30.98
C ASN A 710 -1.39 23.80 -31.21
N GLN A 711 -2.58 23.66 -30.64
CA GLN A 711 -3.60 24.71 -30.70
C GLN A 711 -3.26 25.89 -29.78
N MET A 712 -2.74 25.63 -28.57
CA MET A 712 -2.28 26.70 -27.66
C MET A 712 -1.11 27.50 -28.25
N LEU A 713 -0.17 26.85 -28.94
CA LEU A 713 0.94 27.51 -29.64
C LEU A 713 0.47 28.49 -30.73
N LYS A 714 -0.74 28.32 -31.26
CA LYS A 714 -1.34 29.22 -32.27
C LYS A 714 -1.96 30.48 -31.67
N LEU A 715 -2.12 30.54 -30.35
CA LEU A 715 -2.59 31.75 -29.69
C LEU A 715 -1.63 32.92 -29.97
N ARG A 716 -2.19 34.10 -30.20
CA ARG A 716 -1.43 35.30 -30.55
C ARG A 716 -0.51 35.72 -29.41
N ILE A 717 -0.95 35.55 -28.17
CA ILE A 717 -0.12 35.76 -26.99
C ILE A 717 1.15 34.92 -27.03
N VAL A 718 1.03 33.64 -27.39
CA VAL A 718 2.17 32.73 -27.51
C VAL A 718 3.08 33.12 -28.67
N ARG A 719 2.51 33.41 -29.85
CA ARG A 719 3.30 33.80 -31.03
C ARG A 719 4.05 35.12 -30.86
N LYS A 720 3.46 36.10 -30.18
CA LYS A 720 4.08 37.43 -29.97
C LYS A 720 5.07 37.46 -28.82
N HIS A 721 4.83 36.65 -27.79
CA HIS A 721 5.57 36.70 -26.53
C HIS A 721 6.24 35.37 -26.20
N ALA A 722 6.57 34.57 -27.23
CA ALA A 722 7.21 33.27 -27.10
C ALA A 722 8.37 33.31 -26.10
N LYS A 723 9.30 34.25 -26.26
CA LYS A 723 10.47 34.41 -25.36
C LYS A 723 10.08 34.66 -23.91
N ALA A 724 9.10 35.52 -23.65
CA ALA A 724 8.64 35.85 -22.30
C ALA A 724 7.89 34.67 -21.65
N LEU A 725 7.25 33.84 -22.46
CA LEU A 725 6.62 32.60 -22.04
C LEU A 725 7.64 31.45 -21.92
N GLY A 726 8.91 31.69 -22.23
CA GLY A 726 9.97 30.70 -22.18
C GLY A 726 9.93 29.73 -23.36
N PHE A 727 9.65 30.22 -24.58
CA PHE A 727 9.69 29.52 -25.87
C PHE A 727 10.59 30.30 -26.83
N ASN A 728 11.42 29.61 -27.63
CA ASN A 728 12.25 30.25 -28.67
C ASN A 728 11.74 29.86 -30.05
#